data_AF-A0A2P5XJF3-F1
#
_entry.id   AF-A0A2P5XJF3-F1
#
_cell.length_a   1.000
_cell.length_b   1.000
_cell.length_c   1.000
_cell.angle_alpha   90.00
_cell.angle_beta   90.00
_cell.angle_gamma   90.00
#
_symmetry.space_group_name_H-M   'P 1'
#
loop_
_entity.id
_entity.type
_entity.pdbx_description
1 polymer ?
#
loop_
_entity_poly.entity_id
_entity_poly.type
_entity_poly.pdbx_seq_one_letter_code
_entity_poly.pdbx_strand_id
1 'polypeptide(L)'
;MKDPVTATTGITYDRESIEQWLLTYKNTSCPVTQQPLPPESDLTPNHTLRRLIQSWCTENASLGVDRIPTPKPSLDKSHFFKLIKQLQQPGSNIKALQKLDFLAAKNERNRKFMVETGVPKALLSFIVNCFEEISNQGLAEALRVLVFIRIPLAEAKIFLQEYNDQIIKSLIWVLGCEFKPQVMVKSHAVLALKTMIQAASSGFLERLEPPFFEMITGVLKQTTTVSQQGMNAALHALLIACPWGRNRLLSYLRARASTSQSLWERSRRNSVAALRGNTDSLSREVPKYFLCPISLQIMKDPVTATTGITYDRESIEQWLLTYKNTSCPVTQQPLPPESDLTPNHTLRRLIQSWCTENASLGVDRIPTPKPSLDKSHFFKLIKQLQQPGSNIKALQKLDFLAAKNERNRKFMVETGVPKALLSFIVNCFEEISNQGLAEALRVLVFIRIPLAEAKIFLQEYNDQIIKSLIWVLGCEFKPQVMVKSHAVLALKTMIQAASSGFLERLEPPFFEMITGVLKQTTTVSQQGMNAALHALLIACPWGRNRLMMVESGAVSALIELELGIQEKRTTELILGILFHLCCCADGRAEFLSHKGGLAVVTKRIMKVSPTADDRAVFILSLISKFVATNPGLEEMVEVGTVTKLCMLLQVDSTAPYLKSKAMGILRSHTDEWRKFPCIDKTFHKVY
;
A
#
# COMPACT_ATOMS: atom_id res chain seq x y z
N MET A 1 -11.46 -34.90 14.18
CA MET A 1 -11.87 -33.75 13.33
C MET A 1 -11.86 -34.20 11.87
N LYS A 2 -12.99 -34.09 11.16
CA LYS A 2 -13.18 -34.42 9.74
C LYS A 2 -12.82 -33.23 8.83
N ASP A 3 -13.13 -31.99 9.25
CA ASP A 3 -12.62 -30.75 8.63
C ASP A 3 -12.11 -29.78 9.72
N PRO A 4 -10.79 -29.78 10.03
CA PRO A 4 -10.25 -28.93 11.08
C PRO A 4 -10.10 -27.46 10.65
N VAL A 5 -10.57 -26.54 11.50
CA VAL A 5 -10.54 -25.08 11.31
C VAL A 5 -9.94 -24.38 12.52
N THR A 6 -9.02 -23.44 12.30
CA THR A 6 -8.36 -22.65 13.33
C THR A 6 -9.02 -21.29 13.46
N ALA A 7 -9.52 -20.99 14.66
CA ALA A 7 -10.08 -19.69 15.01
C ALA A 7 -8.98 -18.63 15.16
N THR A 8 -9.36 -17.35 15.20
CA THR A 8 -8.44 -16.21 15.43
C THR A 8 -7.61 -16.33 16.72
N THR A 9 -8.12 -17.07 17.72
CA THR A 9 -7.45 -17.42 18.98
C THR A 9 -6.36 -18.50 18.84
N GLY A 10 -6.11 -19.00 17.63
CA GLY A 10 -5.09 -20.02 17.31
C GLY A 10 -5.44 -21.46 17.73
N ILE A 11 -6.66 -21.67 18.25
CA ILE A 11 -7.18 -23.00 18.60
C ILE A 11 -7.90 -23.61 17.40
N THR A 12 -7.64 -24.89 17.14
CA THR A 12 -8.28 -25.65 16.05
C THR A 12 -9.44 -26.49 16.57
N TYR A 13 -10.59 -26.40 15.90
CA TYR A 13 -11.81 -27.15 16.16
C TYR A 13 -12.19 -27.98 14.93
N ASP A 14 -13.18 -28.87 15.06
CA ASP A 14 -13.91 -29.36 13.89
C ASP A 14 -14.90 -28.29 13.40
N ARG A 15 -14.98 -28.10 12.08
CA ARG A 15 -15.92 -27.15 11.46
C ARG A 15 -17.35 -27.36 11.93
N GLU A 16 -17.86 -28.59 11.85
CA GLU A 16 -19.27 -28.89 12.12
C GLU A 16 -19.61 -28.57 13.58
N SER A 17 -18.71 -28.93 14.51
CA SER A 17 -18.88 -28.67 15.94
C SER A 17 -18.76 -27.19 16.33
N ILE A 18 -17.86 -26.42 15.70
CA ILE A 18 -17.72 -24.99 16.04
C ILE A 18 -18.82 -24.14 15.39
N GLU A 19 -19.25 -24.48 14.17
CA GLU A 19 -20.38 -23.81 13.52
C GLU A 19 -21.69 -24.10 14.29
N GLN A 20 -21.91 -25.33 14.77
CA GLN A 20 -23.00 -25.64 15.69
C GLN A 20 -22.90 -24.87 17.02
N TRP A 21 -21.72 -24.78 17.66
CA TRP A 21 -21.55 -24.04 18.92
C TRP A 21 -21.97 -22.56 18.79
N LEU A 22 -21.55 -21.90 17.70
CA LEU A 22 -21.86 -20.50 17.42
C LEU A 22 -23.37 -20.31 17.16
N LEU A 23 -23.99 -21.24 16.43
CA LEU A 23 -25.42 -21.19 16.08
C LEU A 23 -26.35 -21.48 17.28
N THR A 24 -26.12 -22.58 18.01
CA THR A 24 -27.04 -23.09 19.04
C THR A 24 -27.22 -22.13 20.22
N TYR A 25 -26.19 -21.35 20.56
CA TYR A 25 -26.21 -20.48 21.74
C TYR A 25 -26.18 -18.98 21.43
N LYS A 26 -26.10 -18.58 20.14
CA LYS A 26 -25.72 -17.22 19.72
C LYS A 26 -24.39 -16.72 20.35
N ASN A 27 -23.53 -17.64 20.78
CA ASN A 27 -22.28 -17.32 21.46
C ASN A 27 -21.30 -16.68 20.49
N THR A 28 -20.88 -15.45 20.76
CA THR A 28 -19.83 -14.74 20.03
C THR A 28 -18.44 -14.97 20.63
N SER A 29 -18.21 -16.10 21.31
CA SER A 29 -16.98 -16.36 22.08
C SER A 29 -16.37 -17.74 21.82
N CYS A 30 -15.05 -17.81 21.93
CA CYS A 30 -14.27 -19.03 21.73
C CYS A 30 -14.51 -20.02 22.89
N PRO A 31 -14.91 -21.29 22.63
CA PRO A 31 -15.26 -22.26 23.69
C PRO A 31 -14.19 -22.49 24.77
N VAL A 32 -12.91 -22.28 24.44
CA VAL A 32 -11.78 -22.63 25.33
C VAL A 32 -11.10 -21.40 25.94
N THR A 33 -11.05 -20.25 25.25
CA THR A 33 -10.43 -19.02 25.80
C THR A 33 -11.46 -17.99 26.29
N GLN A 34 -12.75 -18.19 26.00
CA GLN A 34 -13.86 -17.25 26.19
C GLN A 34 -13.67 -15.86 25.54
N GLN A 35 -12.59 -15.66 24.76
CA GLN A 35 -12.35 -14.42 24.02
C GLN A 35 -13.39 -14.24 22.91
N PRO A 36 -13.81 -13.00 22.61
CA PRO A 36 -14.78 -12.73 21.55
C PRO A 36 -14.23 -13.11 20.18
N LEU A 37 -15.01 -13.88 19.43
CA LEU A 37 -14.81 -14.17 18.02
C LEU A 37 -15.61 -13.13 17.21
N PRO A 38 -15.03 -12.51 16.16
CA PRO A 38 -15.76 -11.57 15.31
C PRO A 38 -17.02 -12.21 14.71
N PRO A 39 -18.14 -11.46 14.56
CA PRO A 39 -19.42 -12.02 14.14
C PRO A 39 -19.47 -12.56 12.70
N GLU A 40 -18.37 -12.44 11.93
CA GLU A 40 -18.26 -12.89 10.53
C GLU A 40 -17.07 -13.86 10.28
N SER A 41 -16.91 -14.86 11.17
CA SER A 41 -16.36 -16.19 10.84
C SER A 41 -14.97 -16.28 10.16
N ASP A 42 -13.93 -15.71 10.77
CA ASP A 42 -12.51 -16.02 10.46
C ASP A 42 -12.06 -17.42 10.97
N LEU A 43 -12.78 -18.47 10.55
CA LEU A 43 -12.45 -19.87 10.78
C LEU A 43 -11.51 -20.37 9.66
N THR A 44 -10.22 -20.08 9.82
CA THR A 44 -9.18 -20.42 8.83
C THR A 44 -9.01 -21.94 8.67
N PRO A 45 -9.10 -22.53 7.46
CA PRO A 45 -8.93 -23.97 7.28
C PRO A 45 -7.51 -24.46 7.63
N ASN A 46 -7.40 -25.44 8.53
CA ASN A 46 -6.11 -26.00 8.95
C ASN A 46 -5.73 -27.19 8.06
N HIS A 47 -5.37 -26.89 6.82
CA HIS A 47 -5.04 -27.91 5.80
C HIS A 47 -3.88 -28.83 6.21
N THR A 48 -2.93 -28.32 7.01
CA THR A 48 -1.82 -29.12 7.54
C THR A 48 -2.31 -30.17 8.54
N LEU A 49 -3.13 -29.79 9.51
CA LEU A 49 -3.72 -30.74 10.46
C LEU A 49 -4.62 -31.76 9.76
N ARG A 50 -5.40 -31.34 8.74
CA ARG A 50 -6.26 -32.25 7.98
C ARG A 50 -5.45 -33.37 7.29
N ARG A 51 -4.27 -33.05 6.76
CA ARG A 51 -3.35 -34.05 6.15
C ARG A 51 -2.77 -35.01 7.19
N LEU A 52 -2.38 -34.51 8.36
CA LEU A 52 -1.87 -35.35 9.46
C LEU A 52 -2.92 -36.37 9.93
N ILE A 53 -4.16 -35.92 10.15
CA ILE A 53 -5.27 -36.82 10.53
C ILE A 53 -5.54 -37.85 9.42
N GLN A 54 -5.50 -37.45 8.14
CA GLN A 54 -5.68 -38.38 7.00
C GLN A 54 -4.56 -39.43 6.89
N SER A 55 -3.31 -39.07 7.21
CA SER A 55 -2.20 -40.03 7.29
C SER A 55 -2.44 -41.05 8.41
N TRP A 56 -2.71 -40.56 9.63
CA TRP A 56 -2.95 -41.40 10.80
C TRP A 56 -4.15 -42.36 10.60
N CYS A 57 -5.27 -41.89 10.04
CA CYS A 57 -6.42 -42.73 9.69
C CYS A 57 -6.14 -43.74 8.57
N THR A 58 -5.09 -43.53 7.75
CA THR A 58 -4.66 -44.49 6.74
C THR A 58 -3.76 -45.56 7.37
N GLU A 59 -2.82 -45.15 8.23
CA GLU A 59 -1.89 -46.01 8.97
C GLU A 59 -2.62 -46.94 9.96
N ASN A 60 -3.66 -46.45 10.63
CA ASN A 60 -4.41 -47.21 11.65
C ASN A 60 -5.67 -47.91 11.10
N ALA A 61 -5.88 -47.93 9.77
CA ALA A 61 -7.06 -48.52 9.16
C ALA A 61 -7.21 -50.04 9.38
N SER A 62 -6.11 -50.74 9.70
CA SER A 62 -6.10 -52.16 10.09
C SER A 62 -6.67 -52.41 11.50
N LEU A 63 -6.73 -51.37 12.34
CA LEU A 63 -7.25 -51.43 13.72
C LEU A 63 -8.73 -51.03 13.81
N GLY A 64 -9.47 -51.12 12.70
CA GLY A 64 -10.89 -50.74 12.63
C GLY A 64 -11.17 -49.23 12.60
N VAL A 65 -10.14 -48.39 12.41
CA VAL A 65 -10.31 -46.94 12.30
C VAL A 65 -10.89 -46.56 10.94
N ASP A 66 -12.05 -45.91 10.93
CA ASP A 66 -12.68 -45.37 9.73
C ASP A 66 -11.75 -44.44 8.95
N ARG A 67 -11.52 -44.77 7.67
CA ARG A 67 -10.80 -43.89 6.76
C ARG A 67 -11.66 -42.66 6.43
N ILE A 68 -11.23 -41.48 6.85
CA ILE A 68 -11.82 -40.22 6.37
C ILE A 68 -11.78 -40.23 4.83
N PRO A 69 -12.93 -40.16 4.14
CA PRO A 69 -12.98 -40.45 2.71
C PRO A 69 -12.11 -39.47 1.92
N THR A 70 -11.16 -40.02 1.16
CA THR A 70 -10.44 -39.26 0.13
C THR A 70 -11.45 -38.66 -0.85
N PRO A 71 -11.27 -37.40 -1.31
CA PRO A 71 -12.10 -36.86 -2.38
C PRO A 71 -12.12 -37.80 -3.58
N LYS A 72 -13.30 -38.02 -4.18
CA LYS A 72 -13.46 -38.88 -5.36
C LYS A 72 -12.42 -38.52 -6.43
N PRO A 73 -11.84 -39.51 -7.15
CA PRO A 73 -10.63 -39.34 -7.94
C PRO A 73 -10.73 -38.14 -8.88
N SER A 74 -9.66 -37.35 -8.93
CA SER A 74 -9.68 -36.06 -9.61
C SER A 74 -9.94 -36.22 -11.10
N LEU A 75 -10.94 -35.48 -11.60
CA LEU A 75 -11.20 -35.30 -13.03
C LEU A 75 -9.92 -34.86 -13.74
N ASP A 76 -9.41 -35.73 -14.61
CA ASP A 76 -8.28 -35.42 -15.46
C ASP A 76 -8.71 -34.59 -16.69
N LYS A 77 -7.77 -33.82 -17.24
CA LYS A 77 -7.93 -32.97 -18.42
C LYS A 77 -8.54 -33.70 -19.63
N SER A 78 -8.24 -34.99 -19.81
CA SER A 78 -8.85 -35.84 -20.84
C SER A 78 -10.39 -35.83 -20.85
N HIS A 79 -11.04 -35.59 -19.70
CA HIS A 79 -12.50 -35.51 -19.60
C HIS A 79 -13.06 -34.22 -20.20
N PHE A 80 -12.34 -33.10 -20.04
CA PHE A 80 -12.76 -31.81 -20.61
C PHE A 80 -12.54 -31.77 -22.12
N PHE A 81 -11.44 -32.34 -22.63
CA PHE A 81 -11.25 -32.52 -24.08
C PHE A 81 -12.35 -33.37 -24.73
N LYS A 82 -12.85 -34.41 -24.06
CA LYS A 82 -14.02 -35.19 -24.52
C LYS A 82 -15.30 -34.34 -24.54
N LEU A 83 -15.52 -33.50 -23.52
CA LEU A 83 -16.68 -32.60 -23.46
C LEU A 83 -16.62 -31.49 -24.53
N ILE A 84 -15.43 -30.96 -24.85
CA ILE A 84 -15.25 -29.99 -25.95
C ILE A 84 -15.64 -30.60 -27.30
N LYS A 85 -15.21 -31.84 -27.59
CA LYS A 85 -15.64 -32.54 -28.81
C LYS A 85 -17.15 -32.78 -28.87
N GLN A 86 -17.81 -32.93 -27.71
CA GLN A 86 -19.27 -33.06 -27.63
C GLN A 86 -20.00 -31.71 -27.78
N LEU A 87 -19.43 -30.59 -27.34
CA LEU A 87 -19.96 -29.24 -27.64
C LEU A 87 -20.04 -28.98 -29.15
N GLN A 88 -19.09 -29.50 -29.92
CA GLN A 88 -19.01 -29.35 -31.38
C GLN A 88 -19.90 -30.36 -32.15
N GLN A 89 -20.64 -31.23 -31.46
CA GLN A 89 -21.51 -32.25 -32.09
C GLN A 89 -23.00 -31.92 -31.84
N PRO A 90 -23.79 -31.66 -32.90
CA PRO A 90 -25.21 -31.35 -32.76
C PRO A 90 -25.96 -32.51 -32.06
N GLY A 91 -26.88 -32.16 -31.16
CA GLY A 91 -27.64 -33.12 -30.34
C GLY A 91 -26.90 -33.66 -29.10
N SER A 92 -25.56 -33.53 -29.01
CA SER A 92 -24.80 -33.86 -27.79
C SER A 92 -24.34 -32.63 -27.00
N ASN A 93 -24.24 -31.49 -27.68
CA ASN A 93 -23.89 -30.16 -27.15
C ASN A 93 -24.61 -29.79 -25.83
N ILE A 94 -25.94 -29.88 -25.74
CA ILE A 94 -26.70 -29.50 -24.53
C ILE A 94 -26.33 -30.39 -23.33
N LYS A 95 -26.12 -31.70 -23.55
CA LYS A 95 -25.70 -32.64 -22.49
C LYS A 95 -24.25 -32.37 -22.04
N ALA A 96 -23.40 -31.94 -22.97
CA ALA A 96 -22.06 -31.48 -22.64
C ALA A 96 -22.08 -30.17 -21.82
N LEU A 97 -22.90 -29.19 -22.21
CA LEU A 97 -23.09 -27.92 -21.49
C LEU A 97 -23.58 -28.13 -20.05
N GLN A 98 -24.66 -28.90 -19.85
CA GLN A 98 -25.18 -29.24 -18.51
C GLN A 98 -24.12 -29.94 -17.63
N LYS A 99 -23.33 -30.82 -18.23
CA LYS A 99 -22.25 -31.52 -17.53
C LYS A 99 -21.06 -30.61 -17.22
N LEU A 100 -20.71 -29.67 -18.11
CA LEU A 100 -19.70 -28.65 -17.86
C LEU A 100 -20.16 -27.69 -16.75
N ASP A 101 -21.45 -27.32 -16.70
CA ASP A 101 -22.02 -26.45 -15.66
C ASP A 101 -21.95 -27.09 -14.28
N PHE A 102 -22.41 -28.34 -14.16
CA PHE A 102 -22.29 -29.16 -12.94
C PHE A 102 -20.83 -29.35 -12.48
N LEU A 103 -19.88 -29.42 -13.42
CA LEU A 103 -18.45 -29.52 -13.11
C LEU A 103 -17.85 -28.16 -12.71
N ALA A 104 -18.26 -27.06 -13.34
CA ALA A 104 -17.78 -25.71 -13.04
C ALA A 104 -18.27 -25.22 -11.66
N ALA A 105 -19.53 -25.51 -11.32
CA ALA A 105 -20.10 -25.19 -10.01
C ALA A 105 -19.36 -25.90 -8.87
N LYS A 106 -18.98 -27.18 -9.06
CA LYS A 106 -18.52 -28.06 -7.98
C LYS A 106 -17.24 -27.66 -7.26
N ASN A 107 -16.21 -27.20 -7.97
CA ASN A 107 -14.95 -26.73 -7.37
C ASN A 107 -14.11 -25.97 -8.42
N GLU A 108 -13.13 -25.19 -7.97
CA GLU A 108 -12.31 -24.39 -8.88
C GLU A 108 -11.18 -25.16 -9.55
N ARG A 109 -10.79 -26.35 -9.05
CA ARG A 109 -9.82 -27.20 -9.76
C ARG A 109 -10.38 -27.67 -11.09
N ASN A 110 -11.67 -28.01 -11.14
CA ASN A 110 -12.41 -28.25 -12.38
C ASN A 110 -12.37 -27.00 -13.28
N ARG A 111 -12.74 -25.82 -12.75
CA ARG A 111 -12.75 -24.56 -13.52
C ARG A 111 -11.37 -24.22 -14.11
N LYS A 112 -10.30 -24.38 -13.34
CA LYS A 112 -8.92 -24.20 -13.82
C LYS A 112 -8.54 -25.21 -14.90
N PHE A 113 -8.96 -26.48 -14.78
CA PHE A 113 -8.78 -27.46 -15.86
C PHE A 113 -9.62 -27.16 -17.10
N MET A 114 -10.79 -26.54 -16.96
CA MET A 114 -11.59 -26.07 -18.11
C MET A 114 -10.88 -24.94 -18.87
N VAL A 115 -10.26 -23.97 -18.18
CA VAL A 115 -9.34 -22.99 -18.80
C VAL A 115 -8.19 -23.71 -19.51
N GLU A 116 -7.42 -24.52 -18.77
CA GLU A 116 -6.23 -25.22 -19.27
C GLU A 116 -6.49 -26.30 -20.34
N THR A 117 -7.74 -26.49 -20.78
CA THR A 117 -8.12 -27.36 -21.90
C THR A 117 -8.85 -26.62 -23.03
N GLY A 118 -9.00 -25.29 -22.95
CA GLY A 118 -9.60 -24.46 -23.99
C GLY A 118 -11.13 -24.38 -23.98
N VAL A 119 -11.79 -24.78 -22.88
CA VAL A 119 -13.26 -24.68 -22.76
C VAL A 119 -13.78 -23.24 -22.96
N PRO A 120 -13.12 -22.15 -22.48
CA PRO A 120 -13.58 -20.79 -22.76
C PRO A 120 -13.67 -20.48 -24.26
N LYS A 121 -12.66 -20.84 -25.06
CA LYS A 121 -12.69 -20.69 -26.52
C LYS A 121 -13.81 -21.52 -27.15
N ALA A 122 -14.00 -22.77 -26.72
CA ALA A 122 -15.07 -23.63 -27.23
C ALA A 122 -16.48 -23.07 -26.92
N LEU A 123 -16.69 -22.47 -25.75
CA LEU A 123 -17.97 -21.86 -25.36
C LEU A 123 -18.21 -20.49 -26.03
N LEU A 124 -17.17 -19.68 -26.25
CA LEU A 124 -17.29 -18.43 -27.00
C LEU A 124 -17.60 -18.73 -28.48
N SER A 125 -16.95 -19.73 -29.09
CA SER A 125 -17.32 -20.21 -30.44
C SER A 125 -18.77 -20.71 -30.46
N PHE A 126 -19.20 -21.54 -29.50
CA PHE A 126 -20.60 -21.98 -29.41
C PHE A 126 -21.59 -20.79 -29.37
N ILE A 127 -21.27 -19.70 -28.68
CA ILE A 127 -22.11 -18.49 -28.64
C ILE A 127 -22.13 -17.74 -29.98
N VAL A 128 -21.02 -17.71 -30.74
CA VAL A 128 -20.99 -17.15 -32.10
C VAL A 128 -21.84 -18.01 -33.05
N ASN A 129 -21.67 -19.34 -33.03
CA ASN A 129 -22.50 -20.26 -33.81
C ASN A 129 -24.00 -20.08 -33.48
N CYS A 130 -24.38 -19.96 -32.21
CA CYS A 130 -25.76 -19.68 -31.81
C CYS A 130 -26.29 -18.33 -32.31
N PHE A 131 -25.44 -17.32 -32.48
CA PHE A 131 -25.83 -16.03 -33.07
C PHE A 131 -26.03 -16.15 -34.60
N GLU A 132 -25.15 -16.89 -35.29
CA GLU A 132 -25.27 -17.16 -36.73
C GLU A 132 -26.48 -18.05 -37.06
N GLU A 133 -26.78 -19.06 -36.22
CA GLU A 133 -27.96 -19.93 -36.33
C GLU A 133 -29.25 -19.32 -35.74
N ILE A 134 -29.17 -18.14 -35.11
CA ILE A 134 -30.27 -17.47 -34.37
C ILE A 134 -30.93 -18.40 -33.31
N SER A 135 -30.13 -19.28 -32.70
CA SER A 135 -30.57 -20.33 -31.79
C SER A 135 -30.33 -19.95 -30.33
N ASN A 136 -31.37 -19.99 -29.50
CA ASN A 136 -31.26 -19.65 -28.07
C ASN A 136 -30.94 -20.84 -27.15
N GLN A 137 -30.83 -22.06 -27.70
CA GLN A 137 -30.68 -23.29 -26.91
C GLN A 137 -29.27 -23.43 -26.32
N GLY A 138 -29.18 -23.70 -25.02
CA GLY A 138 -27.90 -23.89 -24.32
C GLY A 138 -27.11 -22.60 -24.03
N LEU A 139 -27.51 -21.44 -24.55
CA LEU A 139 -26.87 -20.15 -24.24
C LEU A 139 -26.86 -19.85 -22.74
N ALA A 140 -27.95 -20.18 -22.03
CA ALA A 140 -28.07 -19.97 -20.60
C ALA A 140 -27.02 -20.77 -19.80
N GLU A 141 -26.76 -22.01 -20.20
CA GLU A 141 -25.73 -22.89 -19.63
C GLU A 141 -24.33 -22.41 -20.05
N ALA A 142 -24.11 -22.14 -21.34
CA ALA A 142 -22.81 -21.70 -21.86
C ALA A 142 -22.31 -20.42 -21.16
N LEU A 143 -23.19 -19.42 -20.98
CA LEU A 143 -22.87 -18.18 -20.28
C LEU A 143 -22.69 -18.38 -18.77
N ARG A 144 -23.48 -19.27 -18.14
CA ARG A 144 -23.30 -19.63 -16.72
C ARG A 144 -21.93 -20.29 -16.51
N VAL A 145 -21.52 -21.19 -17.40
CA VAL A 145 -20.21 -21.84 -17.39
C VAL A 145 -19.08 -20.83 -17.63
N LEU A 146 -19.21 -19.92 -18.61
CA LEU A 146 -18.20 -18.86 -18.85
C LEU A 146 -18.01 -17.94 -17.64
N VAL A 147 -19.10 -17.55 -16.96
CA VAL A 147 -19.04 -16.73 -15.75
C VAL A 147 -18.47 -17.49 -14.55
N PHE A 148 -18.79 -18.79 -14.41
CA PHE A 148 -18.13 -19.63 -13.40
C PHE A 148 -16.62 -19.72 -13.65
N ILE A 149 -16.21 -20.09 -14.87
CA ILE A 149 -14.79 -20.30 -15.23
C ILE A 149 -13.99 -18.99 -15.11
N ARG A 150 -14.57 -17.86 -15.54
CA ARG A 150 -13.94 -16.54 -15.74
C ARG A 150 -12.88 -16.57 -16.84
N ILE A 151 -13.24 -16.03 -18.01
CA ILE A 151 -12.36 -15.95 -19.18
C ILE A 151 -11.08 -15.19 -18.81
N PRO A 152 -9.87 -15.77 -18.96
CA PRO A 152 -8.63 -15.03 -18.77
C PRO A 152 -8.48 -13.92 -19.82
N LEU A 153 -7.98 -12.74 -19.43
CA LEU A 153 -7.79 -11.63 -20.38
C LEU A 153 -6.86 -11.98 -21.56
N ALA A 154 -5.92 -12.92 -21.37
CA ALA A 154 -5.08 -13.44 -22.45
C ALA A 154 -5.89 -14.25 -23.49
N GLU A 155 -6.77 -15.15 -23.03
CA GLU A 155 -7.64 -15.92 -23.92
C GLU A 155 -8.71 -15.05 -24.59
N ALA A 156 -9.30 -14.11 -23.85
CA ALA A 156 -10.22 -13.11 -24.39
C ALA A 156 -9.55 -12.28 -25.50
N LYS A 157 -8.29 -11.87 -25.31
CA LYS A 157 -7.52 -11.12 -26.31
C LYS A 157 -7.23 -11.96 -27.56
N ILE A 158 -6.84 -13.22 -27.40
CA ILE A 158 -6.64 -14.15 -28.53
C ILE A 158 -7.96 -14.34 -29.30
N PHE A 159 -9.07 -14.57 -28.60
CA PHE A 159 -10.38 -14.77 -29.23
C PHE A 159 -10.87 -13.50 -29.96
N LEU A 160 -10.56 -12.30 -29.45
CA LEU A 160 -10.82 -11.03 -30.15
C LEU A 160 -9.93 -10.81 -31.37
N GLN A 161 -8.74 -11.39 -31.42
CA GLN A 161 -7.90 -11.37 -32.64
C GLN A 161 -8.40 -12.36 -33.71
N GLU A 162 -9.14 -13.39 -33.30
CA GLU A 162 -9.64 -14.47 -34.17
C GLU A 162 -11.07 -14.21 -34.69
N TYR A 163 -11.96 -13.65 -33.86
CA TYR A 163 -13.37 -13.40 -34.18
C TYR A 163 -13.79 -11.91 -34.16
N ASN A 164 -12.83 -11.00 -33.92
CA ASN A 164 -13.01 -9.54 -33.99
C ASN A 164 -14.29 -9.03 -33.28
N ASP A 165 -15.22 -8.46 -34.04
CA ASP A 165 -16.47 -7.86 -33.56
C ASP A 165 -17.64 -8.85 -33.48
N GLN A 166 -17.55 -10.03 -34.11
CA GLN A 166 -18.63 -11.02 -34.12
C GLN A 166 -19.04 -11.44 -32.70
N ILE A 167 -18.07 -11.68 -31.81
CA ILE A 167 -18.36 -12.07 -30.42
C ILE A 167 -19.00 -10.93 -29.60
N ILE A 168 -18.67 -9.68 -29.91
CA ILE A 168 -19.31 -8.51 -29.30
C ILE A 168 -20.77 -8.40 -29.80
N LYS A 169 -21.00 -8.56 -31.11
CA LYS A 169 -22.34 -8.58 -31.71
C LYS A 169 -23.20 -9.75 -31.19
N SER A 170 -22.60 -10.94 -31.04
CA SER A 170 -23.24 -12.12 -30.45
C SER A 170 -23.67 -11.86 -29.00
N LEU A 171 -22.77 -11.32 -28.16
CA LEU A 171 -23.08 -11.01 -26.76
C LEU A 171 -24.09 -9.86 -26.61
N ILE A 172 -24.12 -8.88 -27.53
CA ILE A 172 -25.19 -7.87 -27.63
C ILE A 172 -26.53 -8.52 -27.97
N TRP A 173 -26.57 -9.43 -28.96
CA TRP A 173 -27.80 -10.09 -29.39
C TRP A 173 -28.46 -10.89 -28.25
N VAL A 174 -27.67 -11.57 -27.39
CA VAL A 174 -28.19 -12.24 -26.18
C VAL A 174 -28.87 -11.25 -25.20
N LEU A 175 -28.47 -9.98 -25.16
CA LEU A 175 -29.16 -8.95 -24.36
C LEU A 175 -30.51 -8.55 -24.95
N GLY A 176 -30.74 -8.78 -26.25
CA GLY A 176 -32.05 -8.68 -26.89
C GLY A 176 -32.96 -9.86 -26.54
N CYS A 177 -32.45 -11.09 -26.65
CA CYS A 177 -33.22 -12.33 -26.50
C CYS A 177 -34.04 -12.46 -25.20
N GLU A 178 -35.13 -13.24 -25.26
CA GLU A 178 -35.90 -13.65 -24.09
C GLU A 178 -35.44 -15.00 -23.53
N PHE A 179 -35.39 -15.09 -22.21
CA PHE A 179 -34.99 -16.29 -21.47
C PHE A 179 -35.81 -16.41 -20.18
N LYS A 180 -35.89 -17.63 -19.63
CA LYS A 180 -36.41 -17.88 -18.27
C LYS A 180 -35.35 -18.65 -17.47
N PRO A 181 -34.78 -18.09 -16.38
CA PRO A 181 -34.96 -16.73 -15.84
C PRO A 181 -34.12 -15.66 -16.58
N GLN A 182 -34.79 -14.63 -17.09
CA GLN A 182 -34.18 -13.58 -17.94
C GLN A 182 -33.00 -12.86 -17.27
N VAL A 183 -33.18 -12.48 -16.00
CA VAL A 183 -32.23 -11.68 -15.20
C VAL A 183 -30.86 -12.33 -15.12
N MET A 184 -30.81 -13.64 -14.93
CA MET A 184 -29.55 -14.38 -14.80
C MET A 184 -28.79 -14.45 -16.14
N VAL A 185 -29.47 -14.81 -17.22
CA VAL A 185 -28.82 -14.99 -18.53
C VAL A 185 -28.29 -13.67 -19.07
N LYS A 186 -29.08 -12.58 -19.02
CA LYS A 186 -28.62 -11.25 -19.44
C LYS A 186 -27.47 -10.74 -18.56
N SER A 187 -27.50 -10.99 -17.24
CA SER A 187 -26.35 -10.67 -16.35
C SER A 187 -25.06 -11.38 -16.77
N HIS A 188 -25.14 -12.66 -17.14
CA HIS A 188 -23.97 -13.42 -17.55
C HIS A 188 -23.42 -12.96 -18.92
N ALA A 189 -24.30 -12.60 -19.86
CA ALA A 189 -23.89 -11.97 -21.13
C ALA A 189 -23.13 -10.65 -20.90
N VAL A 190 -23.63 -9.76 -20.02
CA VAL A 190 -22.92 -8.50 -19.68
C VAL A 190 -21.56 -8.76 -19.01
N LEU A 191 -21.46 -9.77 -18.15
CA LEU A 191 -20.20 -10.14 -17.50
C LEU A 191 -19.15 -10.67 -18.49
N ALA A 192 -19.57 -11.51 -19.45
CA ALA A 192 -18.71 -11.92 -20.57
C ALA A 192 -18.31 -10.70 -21.42
N LEU A 193 -19.27 -9.87 -21.81
CA LEU A 193 -19.07 -8.67 -22.63
C LEU A 193 -18.08 -7.68 -22.01
N LYS A 194 -18.19 -7.41 -20.69
CA LYS A 194 -17.18 -6.64 -19.94
C LYS A 194 -15.79 -7.25 -20.09
N THR A 195 -15.67 -8.57 -19.97
CA THR A 195 -14.37 -9.25 -19.98
C THR A 195 -13.70 -9.18 -21.36
N MET A 196 -14.50 -9.23 -22.44
CA MET A 196 -14.01 -8.99 -23.80
C MET A 196 -13.60 -7.52 -23.99
N ILE A 197 -14.41 -6.56 -23.56
CA ILE A 197 -14.08 -5.12 -23.63
C ILE A 197 -12.85 -4.76 -22.77
N GLN A 198 -12.57 -5.50 -21.69
CA GLN A 198 -11.33 -5.39 -20.91
C GLN A 198 -10.08 -5.96 -21.60
N ALA A 199 -10.23 -6.82 -22.60
CA ALA A 199 -9.14 -7.45 -23.34
C ALA A 199 -8.88 -6.83 -24.73
N ALA A 200 -9.79 -5.99 -25.21
CA ALA A 200 -9.71 -5.29 -26.49
C ALA A 200 -8.55 -4.27 -26.55
N SER A 201 -8.06 -4.00 -27.76
CA SER A 201 -7.09 -2.91 -28.03
C SER A 201 -7.79 -1.56 -28.17
N SER A 202 -7.06 -0.46 -27.97
CA SER A 202 -7.59 0.91 -28.16
C SER A 202 -8.23 1.10 -29.53
N GLY A 203 -7.53 0.73 -30.60
CA GLY A 203 -8.05 0.80 -31.97
C GLY A 203 -9.25 -0.12 -32.27
N PHE A 204 -9.56 -1.10 -31.41
CA PHE A 204 -10.83 -1.83 -31.46
C PHE A 204 -11.94 -1.06 -30.74
N LEU A 205 -11.65 -0.50 -29.55
CA LEU A 205 -12.59 0.31 -28.77
C LEU A 205 -13.02 1.59 -29.50
N GLU A 206 -12.13 2.19 -30.30
CA GLU A 206 -12.42 3.31 -31.21
C GLU A 206 -13.47 2.98 -32.29
N ARG A 207 -13.63 1.70 -32.66
CA ARG A 207 -14.54 1.23 -33.71
C ARG A 207 -15.87 0.67 -33.19
N LEU A 208 -16.19 0.85 -31.91
CA LEU A 208 -17.46 0.38 -31.34
C LEU A 208 -18.64 1.20 -31.89
N GLU A 209 -19.57 0.53 -32.56
CA GLU A 209 -20.74 1.12 -33.19
C GLU A 209 -21.78 1.60 -32.16
N PRO A 210 -22.64 2.61 -32.48
CA PRO A 210 -23.66 3.11 -31.55
C PRO A 210 -24.58 2.06 -30.89
N PRO A 211 -25.01 0.97 -31.57
CA PRO A 211 -25.85 -0.06 -30.94
C PRO A 211 -25.22 -0.75 -29.72
N PHE A 212 -23.88 -0.82 -29.62
CA PHE A 212 -23.20 -1.29 -28.40
C PHE A 212 -23.50 -0.38 -27.22
N PHE A 213 -23.41 0.94 -27.40
CA PHE A 213 -23.68 1.92 -26.35
C PHE A 213 -25.18 2.00 -26.02
N GLU A 214 -26.05 1.89 -27.02
CA GLU A 214 -27.50 1.87 -26.82
C GLU A 214 -27.97 0.62 -26.06
N MET A 215 -27.47 -0.57 -26.41
CA MET A 215 -27.85 -1.80 -25.69
C MET A 215 -27.33 -1.79 -24.24
N ILE A 216 -26.08 -1.37 -23.99
CA ILE A 216 -25.53 -1.35 -22.63
C ILE A 216 -26.14 -0.23 -21.77
N THR A 217 -26.48 0.93 -22.34
CA THR A 217 -27.26 1.94 -21.61
C THR A 217 -28.74 1.55 -21.45
N GLY A 218 -29.29 0.74 -22.35
CA GLY A 218 -30.59 0.08 -22.20
C GLY A 218 -30.61 -0.90 -21.01
N VAL A 219 -29.57 -1.72 -20.87
CA VAL A 219 -29.35 -2.58 -19.69
C VAL A 219 -29.31 -1.76 -18.39
N LEU A 220 -28.65 -0.60 -18.38
CA LEU A 220 -28.62 0.28 -17.20
C LEU A 220 -29.96 0.98 -16.91
N LYS A 221 -30.89 1.02 -17.87
CA LYS A 221 -32.27 1.54 -17.69
C LYS A 221 -33.25 0.46 -17.21
N GLN A 222 -33.05 -0.80 -17.61
CA GLN A 222 -33.91 -1.92 -17.27
C GLN A 222 -33.41 -2.65 -16.01
N THR A 223 -33.49 -1.98 -14.86
CA THR A 223 -33.00 -2.50 -13.55
C THR A 223 -33.65 -3.81 -13.11
N THR A 224 -34.78 -4.20 -13.70
CA THR A 224 -35.47 -5.47 -13.46
C THR A 224 -34.99 -6.63 -14.35
N THR A 225 -34.24 -6.38 -15.42
CA THR A 225 -33.84 -7.41 -16.41
C THR A 225 -32.38 -7.85 -16.30
N VAL A 226 -31.58 -7.19 -15.44
CA VAL A 226 -30.16 -7.52 -15.16
C VAL A 226 -29.86 -7.29 -13.67
N SER A 227 -29.10 -8.20 -13.05
CA SER A 227 -28.70 -8.12 -11.63
C SER A 227 -27.75 -6.95 -11.35
N GLN A 228 -27.61 -6.54 -10.08
CA GLN A 228 -26.65 -5.48 -9.70
C GLN A 228 -25.21 -5.79 -10.11
N GLN A 229 -24.78 -7.06 -10.09
CA GLN A 229 -23.46 -7.46 -10.59
C GLN A 229 -23.34 -7.26 -12.11
N GLY A 230 -24.41 -7.52 -12.87
CA GLY A 230 -24.49 -7.22 -14.30
C GLY A 230 -24.53 -5.72 -14.59
N MET A 231 -25.32 -4.93 -13.85
CA MET A 231 -25.34 -3.46 -13.99
C MET A 231 -23.98 -2.82 -13.67
N ASN A 232 -23.32 -3.27 -12.60
CA ASN A 232 -21.95 -2.84 -12.28
C ASN A 232 -20.96 -3.25 -13.39
N ALA A 233 -21.18 -4.39 -14.07
CA ALA A 233 -20.35 -4.82 -15.19
C ALA A 233 -20.61 -3.99 -16.47
N ALA A 234 -21.87 -3.65 -16.77
CA ALA A 234 -22.26 -2.75 -17.86
C ALA A 234 -21.63 -1.36 -17.70
N LEU A 235 -21.76 -0.75 -16.52
CA LEU A 235 -21.13 0.53 -16.21
C LEU A 235 -19.61 0.47 -16.38
N HIS A 236 -18.98 -0.62 -15.95
CA HIS A 236 -17.53 -0.79 -16.03
C HIS A 236 -17.03 -1.08 -17.46
N ALA A 237 -17.86 -1.71 -18.32
CA ALA A 237 -17.59 -1.86 -19.75
C ALA A 237 -17.71 -0.52 -20.48
N LEU A 238 -18.76 0.26 -20.18
CA LEU A 238 -18.88 1.64 -20.67
C LEU A 238 -17.67 2.47 -20.24
N LEU A 239 -17.30 2.51 -18.97
CA LEU A 239 -16.16 3.31 -18.47
C LEU A 239 -14.82 2.99 -19.16
N ILE A 240 -14.66 1.81 -19.76
CA ILE A 240 -13.46 1.42 -20.54
C ILE A 240 -13.54 1.90 -22.00
N ALA A 241 -14.73 1.87 -22.62
CA ALA A 241 -14.96 2.39 -23.97
C ALA A 241 -15.08 3.94 -24.00
N CYS A 242 -15.56 4.55 -22.91
CA CYS A 242 -15.91 5.97 -22.83
C CYS A 242 -14.78 7.00 -22.96
N PRO A 243 -13.48 6.73 -22.68
CA PRO A 243 -12.41 7.68 -22.96
C PRO A 243 -12.37 8.11 -24.43
N TRP A 244 -12.75 7.19 -25.33
CA TRP A 244 -12.73 7.34 -26.79
C TRP A 244 -14.09 7.81 -27.34
N GLY A 245 -15.20 7.50 -26.65
CA GLY A 245 -16.58 7.88 -27.05
C GLY A 245 -17.14 9.17 -26.44
N ARG A 246 -16.31 9.99 -25.76
CA ARG A 246 -16.72 11.10 -24.87
C ARG A 246 -17.86 11.99 -25.37
N ASN A 247 -17.84 12.41 -26.64
CA ASN A 247 -18.78 13.41 -27.16
C ASN A 247 -20.22 12.88 -27.36
N ARG A 248 -20.43 11.55 -27.48
CA ARG A 248 -21.78 10.97 -27.64
C ARG A 248 -22.42 10.53 -26.32
N LEU A 249 -21.63 10.29 -25.27
CA LEU A 249 -22.15 9.84 -23.97
C LEU A 249 -22.59 11.01 -23.07
N LEU A 250 -21.93 12.16 -23.16
CA LEU A 250 -22.16 13.33 -22.29
C LEU A 250 -23.51 14.03 -22.54
N SER A 251 -24.12 13.87 -23.71
CA SER A 251 -25.50 14.30 -23.98
C SER A 251 -26.53 13.44 -23.24
N TYR A 252 -26.25 12.14 -23.07
CA TYR A 252 -27.18 11.16 -22.51
C TYR A 252 -27.19 11.14 -20.97
N LEU A 253 -26.01 11.30 -20.34
CA LEU A 253 -25.87 11.22 -18.88
C LEU A 253 -26.45 12.41 -18.09
N ARG A 254 -26.81 13.52 -18.74
CA ARG A 254 -27.46 14.67 -18.06
C ARG A 254 -28.91 14.40 -17.65
N ALA A 255 -29.52 13.30 -18.08
CA ALA A 255 -30.98 13.13 -18.08
C ALA A 255 -31.61 12.41 -16.86
N ARG A 256 -30.83 11.83 -15.92
CA ARG A 256 -31.43 11.14 -14.76
C ARG A 256 -30.45 10.90 -13.60
N ALA A 257 -30.82 11.35 -12.40
CA ALA A 257 -30.17 11.01 -11.14
C ALA A 257 -31.18 11.01 -9.98
N SER A 258 -31.38 9.85 -9.32
CA SER A 258 -31.97 9.76 -7.97
C SER A 258 -31.95 8.34 -7.38
N THR A 259 -31.63 8.26 -6.07
CA THR A 259 -32.04 7.26 -5.06
C THR A 259 -31.38 5.86 -4.96
N SER A 260 -30.86 5.60 -3.75
CA SER A 260 -30.59 4.34 -2.99
C SER A 260 -31.63 3.20 -3.13
N GLN A 261 -31.49 1.93 -2.66
CA GLN A 261 -30.51 1.13 -1.87
C GLN A 261 -30.87 -0.40 -2.04
N SER A 262 -30.27 -1.46 -1.44
CA SER A 262 -29.13 -1.74 -0.53
C SER A 262 -28.78 -3.27 -0.54
N LEU A 263 -27.87 -3.72 0.34
CA LEU A 263 -27.73 -5.07 0.95
C LEU A 263 -27.38 -6.32 0.08
N TRP A 264 -26.18 -6.86 0.35
CA TRP A 264 -25.83 -8.29 0.62
C TRP A 264 -26.14 -9.42 -0.41
N GLU A 265 -25.31 -10.46 -0.62
CA GLU A 265 -24.05 -10.89 0.03
C GLU A 265 -23.18 -11.91 -0.77
N ARG A 266 -21.94 -12.15 -0.26
CA ARG A 266 -21.06 -13.37 -0.24
C ARG A 266 -21.25 -14.54 -1.26
N SER A 267 -20.23 -15.29 -1.72
CA SER A 267 -18.74 -15.19 -1.67
C SER A 267 -18.02 -16.26 -2.55
N ARG A 268 -16.78 -15.98 -3.03
CA ARG A 268 -15.48 -16.75 -2.98
C ARG A 268 -15.47 -18.31 -2.94
N ARG A 269 -14.48 -19.13 -3.39
CA ARG A 269 -13.12 -19.04 -4.03
C ARG A 269 -12.53 -20.48 -4.20
N ASN A 270 -11.46 -20.70 -4.99
CA ASN A 270 -10.21 -21.38 -4.55
C ASN A 270 -9.71 -22.63 -5.35
N SER A 271 -8.54 -22.56 -6.04
CA SER A 271 -7.95 -23.50 -7.03
C SER A 271 -6.92 -24.59 -6.58
N VAL A 272 -6.46 -25.43 -7.55
CA VAL A 272 -5.13 -26.16 -7.70
C VAL A 272 -4.92 -27.57 -7.07
N ALA A 273 -4.28 -28.51 -7.83
CA ALA A 273 -3.33 -29.60 -7.41
C ALA A 273 -2.99 -30.60 -8.56
N ALA A 274 -1.94 -31.45 -8.57
CA ALA A 274 -0.49 -31.37 -8.24
C ALA A 274 0.23 -32.76 -8.41
N LEU A 275 1.36 -32.87 -9.15
CA LEU A 275 2.21 -34.09 -9.36
C LEU A 275 3.62 -33.69 -9.89
N ARG A 276 4.74 -34.45 -9.78
CA ARG A 276 5.26 -35.47 -8.80
C ARG A 276 6.76 -35.78 -9.10
N GLY A 277 7.51 -36.38 -8.16
CA GLY A 277 8.90 -36.89 -8.32
C GLY A 277 9.33 -37.75 -7.11
N ASN A 278 10.37 -38.61 -7.20
CA ASN A 278 10.62 -39.71 -6.23
C ASN A 278 12.10 -40.17 -6.12
N THR A 279 12.55 -40.62 -4.93
CA THR A 279 13.61 -41.64 -4.67
C THR A 279 13.76 -41.93 -3.15
N ASP A 280 14.40 -43.04 -2.77
CA ASP A 280 14.39 -43.65 -1.41
C ASP A 280 15.69 -43.49 -0.60
N SER A 281 15.60 -43.63 0.74
CA SER A 281 16.59 -44.32 1.61
C SER A 281 16.16 -44.33 3.10
N LEU A 282 16.71 -45.23 3.92
CA LEU A 282 16.29 -45.40 5.32
C LEU A 282 16.85 -44.32 6.26
N SER A 283 16.04 -43.30 6.51
CA SER A 283 15.92 -42.68 7.84
C SER A 283 14.42 -42.42 8.10
N ARG A 284 14.01 -42.22 9.36
CA ARG A 284 12.67 -41.66 9.62
C ARG A 284 12.71 -40.16 9.30
N GLU A 285 12.56 -39.83 8.03
CA GLU A 285 12.49 -38.45 7.55
C GLU A 285 11.53 -37.62 8.41
N VAL A 286 11.92 -36.37 8.69
CA VAL A 286 11.04 -35.38 9.30
C VAL A 286 9.71 -35.32 8.52
N PRO A 287 8.55 -35.55 9.16
CA PRO A 287 7.27 -35.54 8.46
C PRO A 287 7.09 -34.24 7.67
N LYS A 288 6.87 -34.36 6.35
CA LYS A 288 6.93 -33.24 5.39
C LYS A 288 5.85 -32.16 5.61
N TYR A 289 4.93 -32.39 6.55
CA TYR A 289 3.91 -31.46 7.06
C TYR A 289 4.42 -30.53 8.17
N PHE A 290 5.56 -30.84 8.79
CA PHE A 290 6.23 -30.01 9.81
C PHE A 290 7.25 -29.04 9.21
N LEU A 291 7.62 -29.22 7.93
CA LEU A 291 8.58 -28.39 7.22
C LEU A 291 7.92 -27.12 6.65
N CYS A 292 8.54 -25.97 6.85
CA CYS A 292 8.08 -24.70 6.28
C CYS A 292 8.17 -24.73 4.75
N PRO A 293 7.10 -24.38 4.01
CA PRO A 293 7.14 -24.34 2.54
C PRO A 293 8.07 -23.30 1.90
N ILE A 294 8.73 -22.44 2.69
CA ILE A 294 9.69 -21.41 2.22
C ILE A 294 11.13 -21.88 2.50
N SER A 295 11.45 -22.16 3.77
CA SER A 295 12.81 -22.50 4.21
C SER A 295 13.12 -24.00 4.22
N LEU A 296 12.11 -24.86 4.01
CA LEU A 296 12.21 -26.34 4.05
C LEU A 296 12.73 -26.95 5.36
N GLN A 297 12.88 -26.13 6.42
CA GLN A 297 13.23 -26.53 7.78
C GLN A 297 11.98 -26.71 8.65
N ILE A 298 12.09 -27.39 9.81
CA ILE A 298 10.98 -27.55 10.76
C ILE A 298 10.48 -26.19 11.24
N MET A 299 9.16 -25.97 11.23
CA MET A 299 8.54 -24.74 11.73
C MET A 299 8.72 -24.60 13.25
N LYS A 300 9.32 -23.50 13.68
CA LYS A 300 9.56 -23.15 15.10
C LYS A 300 8.37 -22.37 15.66
N ASP A 301 7.83 -21.41 14.91
CA ASP A 301 6.53 -20.80 15.19
C ASP A 301 5.59 -20.90 13.96
N PRO A 302 4.82 -22.00 13.84
CA PRO A 302 3.93 -22.22 12.70
C PRO A 302 2.75 -21.23 12.71
N VAL A 303 2.61 -20.48 11.63
CA VAL A 303 1.53 -19.50 11.38
C VAL A 303 0.78 -19.82 10.10
N THR A 304 -0.55 -19.85 10.18
CA THR A 304 -1.46 -20.06 9.05
C THR A 304 -1.82 -18.71 8.44
N ALA A 305 -1.54 -18.55 7.14
CA ALA A 305 -2.01 -17.39 6.39
C ALA A 305 -3.51 -17.52 6.03
N THR A 306 -4.16 -16.42 5.63
CA THR A 306 -5.57 -16.37 5.15
C THR A 306 -5.87 -17.21 3.89
N THR A 307 -4.86 -17.91 3.38
CA THR A 307 -4.90 -18.91 2.30
C THR A 307 -4.94 -20.37 2.80
N GLY A 308 -4.93 -20.61 4.11
CA GLY A 308 -4.95 -21.95 4.73
C GLY A 308 -3.62 -22.71 4.71
N ILE A 309 -2.53 -22.06 4.25
CA ILE A 309 -1.17 -22.62 4.28
C ILE A 309 -0.45 -22.18 5.54
N THR A 310 0.21 -23.12 6.22
CA THR A 310 1.04 -22.83 7.40
C THR A 310 2.51 -22.67 7.00
N TYR A 311 3.17 -21.66 7.55
CA TYR A 311 4.60 -21.34 7.36
C TYR A 311 5.28 -21.18 8.72
N ASP A 312 6.61 -21.21 8.77
CA ASP A 312 7.31 -20.62 9.92
C ASP A 312 7.22 -19.10 9.85
N ARG A 313 6.97 -18.46 11.00
CA ARG A 313 6.82 -17.00 11.12
C ARG A 313 7.95 -16.22 10.47
N GLU A 314 9.20 -16.52 10.81
CA GLU A 314 10.34 -15.70 10.39
C GLU A 314 10.50 -15.78 8.86
N SER A 315 10.25 -16.96 8.29
CA SER A 315 10.30 -17.19 6.84
C SER A 315 9.22 -16.42 6.07
N ILE A 316 7.98 -16.34 6.57
CA ILE A 316 6.90 -15.60 5.88
C ILE A 316 6.96 -14.10 6.13
N GLU A 317 7.37 -13.65 7.33
CA GLU A 317 7.56 -12.22 7.63
C GLU A 317 8.73 -11.66 6.78
N GLN A 318 9.85 -12.39 6.62
CA GLN A 318 10.93 -12.02 5.69
C GLN A 318 10.48 -12.00 4.22
N TRP A 319 9.71 -12.99 3.76
CA TRP A 319 9.20 -13.03 2.38
C TRP A 319 8.40 -11.77 2.01
N LEU A 320 7.49 -11.35 2.90
CA LEU A 320 6.65 -10.16 2.71
C LEU A 320 7.50 -8.88 2.67
N LEU A 321 8.50 -8.76 3.56
CA LEU A 321 9.39 -7.60 3.65
C LEU A 321 10.35 -7.49 2.46
N THR A 322 11.06 -8.56 2.12
CA THR A 322 12.17 -8.54 1.13
C THR A 322 11.68 -8.28 -0.29
N TYR A 323 10.57 -8.91 -0.69
CA TYR A 323 10.12 -8.86 -2.09
C TYR A 323 9.10 -7.75 -2.37
N LYS A 324 8.62 -7.02 -1.35
CA LYS A 324 7.41 -6.16 -1.41
C LYS A 324 6.15 -6.90 -1.92
N ASN A 325 6.19 -8.23 -1.94
CA ASN A 325 5.13 -9.07 -2.46
C ASN A 325 4.03 -9.21 -1.42
N THR A 326 2.92 -8.52 -1.62
CA THR A 326 1.66 -8.74 -0.88
C THR A 326 0.98 -10.04 -1.32
N SER A 327 1.73 -11.15 -1.44
CA SER A 327 1.26 -12.41 -2.00
C SER A 327 1.85 -13.65 -1.31
N CYS A 328 1.01 -14.67 -1.18
CA CYS A 328 1.30 -15.92 -0.50
C CYS A 328 2.26 -16.80 -1.33
N PRO A 329 3.46 -17.19 -0.84
CA PRO A 329 4.47 -17.84 -1.66
C PRO A 329 3.98 -19.13 -2.36
N VAL A 330 3.23 -19.99 -1.66
CA VAL A 330 2.75 -21.26 -2.22
C VAL A 330 1.52 -21.12 -3.14
N THR A 331 0.64 -20.15 -2.88
CA THR A 331 -0.65 -20.06 -3.61
C THR A 331 -0.74 -18.89 -4.58
N GLN A 332 0.25 -17.98 -4.56
CA GLN A 332 0.33 -16.70 -5.30
C GLN A 332 -0.89 -15.77 -5.12
N GLN A 333 -1.82 -16.10 -4.21
CA GLN A 333 -2.97 -15.25 -3.89
C GLN A 333 -2.51 -14.02 -3.11
N PRO A 334 -3.11 -12.84 -3.36
CA PRO A 334 -2.78 -11.65 -2.59
C PRO A 334 -3.14 -11.83 -1.11
N LEU A 335 -2.16 -11.58 -0.25
CA LEU A 335 -2.33 -11.43 1.19
C LEU A 335 -2.60 -9.94 1.45
N PRO A 336 -3.71 -9.57 2.12
CA PRO A 336 -3.95 -8.17 2.50
C PRO A 336 -2.76 -7.59 3.28
N PRO A 337 -2.37 -6.32 3.07
CA PRO A 337 -1.27 -5.69 3.83
C PRO A 337 -1.47 -5.73 5.35
N GLU A 338 -2.73 -5.79 5.79
CA GLU A 338 -3.14 -5.84 7.20
C GLU A 338 -3.48 -7.26 7.69
N SER A 339 -3.15 -8.30 6.91
CA SER A 339 -3.51 -9.70 7.19
C SER A 339 -2.72 -10.29 8.36
N ASP A 340 -3.26 -10.17 9.58
CA ASP A 340 -2.76 -10.87 10.77
C ASP A 340 -2.54 -12.38 10.51
N LEU A 341 -1.30 -12.84 10.62
CA LEU A 341 -0.92 -14.24 10.46
C LEU A 341 -1.38 -15.06 11.69
N THR A 342 -2.35 -15.95 11.50
CA THR A 342 -3.01 -16.70 12.58
C THR A 342 -2.07 -17.78 13.17
N PRO A 343 -1.73 -17.77 14.47
CA PRO A 343 -0.88 -18.80 15.06
C PRO A 343 -1.52 -20.20 15.00
N ASN A 344 -0.77 -21.23 14.61
CA ASN A 344 -1.26 -22.61 14.54
C ASN A 344 -0.78 -23.41 15.77
N HIS A 345 -1.36 -23.12 16.94
CA HIS A 345 -0.94 -23.72 18.21
C HIS A 345 -1.09 -25.25 18.23
N THR A 346 -2.07 -25.80 17.51
CA THR A 346 -2.26 -27.25 17.37
C THR A 346 -1.08 -27.90 16.63
N LEU A 347 -0.66 -27.35 15.48
CA LEU A 347 0.51 -27.87 14.76
C LEU A 347 1.79 -27.71 15.58
N ARG A 348 1.95 -26.58 16.29
CA ARG A 348 3.13 -26.35 17.16
C ARG A 348 3.26 -27.42 18.24
N ARG A 349 2.16 -27.81 18.89
CA ARG A 349 2.15 -28.92 19.88
C ARG A 349 2.56 -30.26 19.26
N LEU A 350 2.05 -30.58 18.07
CA LEU A 350 2.39 -31.83 17.38
C LEU A 350 3.88 -31.89 16.98
N ILE A 351 4.43 -30.79 16.46
CA ILE A 351 5.87 -30.65 16.17
C ILE A 351 6.69 -30.85 17.46
N GLN A 352 6.31 -30.20 18.56
CA GLN A 352 7.04 -30.32 19.83
C GLN A 352 6.95 -31.73 20.44
N SER A 353 5.83 -32.44 20.28
CA SER A 353 5.71 -33.86 20.67
C SER A 353 6.67 -34.72 19.85
N TRP A 354 6.63 -34.60 18.52
CA TRP A 354 7.51 -35.36 17.62
C TRP A 354 9.00 -35.10 17.87
N CYS A 355 9.41 -33.84 18.08
CA CYS A 355 10.79 -33.51 18.46
C CYS A 355 11.18 -34.06 19.85
N THR A 356 10.22 -34.29 20.75
CA THR A 356 10.47 -34.90 22.07
C THR A 356 10.62 -36.41 21.95
N GLU A 357 9.76 -37.05 21.14
CA GLU A 357 9.76 -38.49 20.86
C GLU A 357 11.00 -38.95 20.07
N ASN A 358 11.55 -38.09 19.21
CA ASN A 358 12.72 -38.38 18.36
C ASN A 358 14.01 -37.73 18.89
N ALA A 359 14.01 -37.21 20.12
CA ALA A 359 15.18 -36.54 20.72
C ALA A 359 16.41 -37.48 20.85
N SER A 360 16.19 -38.79 21.00
CA SER A 360 17.25 -39.81 20.99
C SER A 360 17.91 -40.04 19.63
N LEU A 361 17.35 -39.49 18.55
CA LEU A 361 17.87 -39.56 17.18
C LEU A 361 18.58 -38.27 16.75
N GLY A 362 18.96 -37.40 17.70
CA GLY A 362 19.64 -36.13 17.43
C GLY A 362 18.72 -35.00 16.95
N VAL A 363 17.40 -35.14 17.12
CA VAL A 363 16.43 -34.07 16.82
C VAL A 363 16.40 -33.08 17.99
N ASP A 364 16.91 -31.86 17.77
CA ASP A 364 16.82 -30.78 18.74
C ASP A 364 15.37 -30.48 19.15
N ARG A 365 15.13 -30.39 20.46
CA ARG A 365 13.83 -29.95 21.00
C ARG A 365 13.62 -28.47 20.68
N ILE A 366 12.65 -28.17 19.81
CA ILE A 366 12.25 -26.78 19.52
C ILE A 366 11.76 -26.11 20.83
N PRO A 367 12.51 -25.13 21.37
CA PRO A 367 12.17 -24.52 22.64
C PRO A 367 10.92 -23.67 22.46
N THR A 368 9.92 -23.88 23.32
CA THR A 368 8.60 -23.24 23.20
C THR A 368 8.73 -21.73 23.01
N PRO A 369 8.35 -21.18 21.84
CA PRO A 369 8.39 -19.74 21.64
C PRO A 369 7.54 -19.04 22.71
N LYS A 370 8.14 -18.05 23.37
CA LYS A 370 7.57 -17.31 24.50
C LYS A 370 6.14 -16.86 24.15
N PRO A 371 5.18 -16.88 25.10
CA PRO A 371 3.78 -16.61 24.80
C PRO A 371 3.60 -15.29 24.06
N SER A 372 2.64 -15.26 23.14
CA SER A 372 2.33 -14.10 22.32
C SER A 372 2.19 -12.85 23.18
N LEU A 373 2.81 -11.75 22.74
CA LEU A 373 2.79 -10.46 23.45
C LEU A 373 1.36 -9.89 23.45
N ASP A 374 0.63 -10.24 24.50
CA ASP A 374 -0.67 -9.67 24.81
C ASP A 374 -0.55 -8.15 25.10
N LYS A 375 -1.62 -7.40 24.81
CA LYS A 375 -1.71 -5.96 25.07
C LYS A 375 -1.49 -5.62 26.55
N SER A 376 -1.86 -6.52 27.48
CA SER A 376 -1.54 -6.35 28.90
C SER A 376 -0.04 -6.26 29.21
N HIS A 377 0.84 -6.75 28.32
CA HIS A 377 2.28 -6.59 28.48
C HIS A 377 2.72 -5.14 28.28
N PHE A 378 2.21 -4.47 27.24
CA PHE A 378 2.53 -3.07 26.98
C PHE A 378 1.95 -2.15 28.06
N PHE A 379 0.73 -2.40 28.54
CA PHE A 379 0.17 -1.68 29.70
C PHE A 379 1.01 -1.85 30.98
N LYS A 380 1.62 -3.03 31.21
CA LYS A 380 2.56 -3.23 32.32
C LYS A 380 3.87 -2.46 32.11
N LEU A 381 4.40 -2.40 30.89
CA LEU A 381 5.60 -1.62 30.55
C LEU A 381 5.36 -0.10 30.67
N ILE A 382 4.17 0.39 30.30
CA ILE A 382 3.77 1.80 30.50
C ILE A 382 3.75 2.16 31.99
N LYS A 383 3.18 1.30 32.84
CA LYS A 383 3.20 1.53 34.30
C LYS A 383 4.63 1.51 34.89
N GLN A 384 5.53 0.70 34.34
CA GLN A 384 6.95 0.70 34.73
C GLN A 384 7.71 1.93 34.20
N LEU A 385 7.34 2.46 33.03
CA LEU A 385 7.89 3.72 32.50
C LEU A 385 7.62 4.91 33.44
N GLN A 386 6.46 4.92 34.09
CA GLN A 386 6.05 5.94 35.07
C GLN A 386 6.64 5.73 36.48
N GLN A 387 7.46 4.69 36.71
CA GLN A 387 8.03 4.37 38.02
C GLN A 387 9.56 4.61 38.04
N PRO A 388 10.06 5.53 38.89
CA PRO A 388 11.49 5.80 39.04
C PRO A 388 12.31 4.52 39.26
N GLY A 389 13.47 4.43 38.60
CA GLY A 389 14.38 3.28 38.70
C GLY A 389 13.95 2.01 37.95
N SER A 390 12.68 1.89 37.55
CA SER A 390 12.20 0.82 36.63
C SER A 390 12.02 1.31 35.19
N ASN A 391 11.84 2.62 35.01
CA ASN A 391 11.73 3.33 33.73
C ASN A 391 12.77 2.92 32.67
N ILE A 392 14.07 2.93 32.98
CA ILE A 392 15.13 2.56 32.01
C ILE A 392 14.99 1.09 31.55
N LYS A 393 14.65 0.18 32.46
CA LYS A 393 14.42 -1.24 32.15
C LYS A 393 13.17 -1.45 31.31
N ALA A 394 12.14 -0.62 31.50
CA ALA A 394 10.96 -0.59 30.63
C ALA A 394 11.32 -0.07 29.22
N LEU A 395 12.09 1.02 29.12
CA LEU A 395 12.54 1.61 27.86
C LEU A 395 13.37 0.66 27.01
N GLN A 396 14.42 0.06 27.57
CA GLN A 396 15.26 -0.94 26.89
C GLN A 396 14.45 -2.12 26.36
N LYS A 397 13.39 -2.51 27.08
CA LYS A 397 12.49 -3.58 26.70
C LYS A 397 11.48 -3.16 25.64
N LEU A 398 10.96 -1.93 25.69
CA LEU A 398 10.15 -1.34 24.62
C LEU A 398 10.97 -1.21 23.32
N ASP A 399 12.25 -0.84 23.40
CA ASP A 399 13.16 -0.75 22.25
C ASP A 399 13.40 -2.11 21.59
N PHE A 400 13.76 -3.12 22.38
CA PHE A 400 13.89 -4.50 21.90
C PHE A 400 12.59 -5.06 21.28
N LEU A 401 11.41 -4.64 21.78
CA LEU A 401 10.13 -5.05 21.21
C LEU A 401 9.78 -4.29 19.92
N ALA A 402 10.03 -2.97 19.86
CA ALA A 402 9.81 -2.15 18.67
C ALA A 402 10.73 -2.58 17.51
N ALA A 403 12.01 -2.82 17.79
CA ALA A 403 12.98 -3.25 16.78
C ALA A 403 12.53 -4.53 16.05
N LYS A 404 11.94 -5.50 16.76
CA LYS A 404 11.68 -6.86 16.27
C LYS A 404 10.74 -6.98 15.06
N ASN A 405 9.54 -6.40 15.11
CA ASN A 405 8.57 -6.51 14.01
C ASN A 405 7.54 -5.37 14.05
N GLU A 406 6.79 -5.24 12.95
CA GLU A 406 5.77 -4.19 12.78
C GLU A 406 4.52 -4.43 13.64
N ARG A 407 4.18 -5.70 13.91
CA ARG A 407 3.02 -6.06 14.75
C ARG A 407 3.16 -5.55 16.19
N ASN A 408 4.35 -5.65 16.77
CA ASN A 408 4.66 -5.04 18.07
C ASN A 408 4.45 -3.53 18.04
N ARG A 409 4.94 -2.84 17.00
CA ARG A 409 4.78 -1.39 16.84
C ARG A 409 3.31 -0.97 16.78
N LYS A 410 2.50 -1.69 15.99
CA LYS A 410 1.05 -1.49 15.92
C LYS A 410 0.39 -1.66 17.30
N PHE A 411 0.73 -2.72 18.05
CA PHE A 411 0.24 -2.88 19.42
C PHE A 411 0.74 -1.80 20.39
N MET A 412 1.95 -1.25 20.20
CA MET A 412 2.47 -0.13 21.00
C MET A 412 1.68 1.16 20.75
N VAL A 413 1.30 1.45 19.50
CA VAL A 413 0.35 2.53 19.16
C VAL A 413 -0.99 2.28 19.86
N GLU A 414 -1.61 1.12 19.60
CA GLU A 414 -2.94 0.76 20.13
C GLU A 414 -3.04 0.65 21.66
N THR A 415 -1.91 0.65 22.38
CA THR A 415 -1.85 0.65 23.85
C THR A 415 -1.39 1.98 24.45
N GLY A 416 -1.16 3.01 23.63
CA GLY A 416 -0.82 4.37 24.10
C GLY A 416 0.65 4.58 24.47
N VAL A 417 1.56 3.70 24.02
CA VAL A 417 3.01 3.86 24.25
C VAL A 417 3.56 5.20 23.73
N PRO A 418 3.14 5.73 22.55
CA PRO A 418 3.58 7.06 22.10
C PRO A 418 3.32 8.18 23.13
N LYS A 419 2.12 8.23 23.72
CA LYS A 419 1.77 9.19 24.76
C LYS A 419 2.63 9.02 26.01
N ALA A 420 2.82 7.79 26.45
CA ALA A 420 3.64 7.49 27.63
C ALA A 420 5.12 7.90 27.45
N LEU A 421 5.67 7.72 26.24
CA LEU A 421 7.04 8.13 25.91
C LEU A 421 7.20 9.64 25.76
N LEU A 422 6.22 10.33 25.16
CA LEU A 422 6.21 11.80 25.10
C LEU A 422 6.09 12.40 26.51
N SER A 423 5.22 11.86 27.36
CA SER A 423 5.12 12.26 28.77
C SER A 423 6.46 12.04 29.48
N PHE A 424 7.11 10.88 29.30
CA PHE A 424 8.43 10.62 29.87
C PHE A 424 9.49 11.65 29.43
N ILE A 425 9.48 12.08 28.17
CA ILE A 425 10.41 13.12 27.66
C ILE A 425 10.09 14.50 28.25
N VAL A 426 8.81 14.83 28.48
CA VAL A 426 8.41 16.07 29.19
C VAL A 426 8.87 16.03 30.66
N ASN A 427 8.61 14.93 31.38
CA ASN A 427 9.11 14.74 32.75
C ASN A 427 10.65 14.86 32.81
N CYS A 428 11.39 14.29 31.84
CA CYS A 428 12.85 14.41 31.77
C CYS A 428 13.33 15.85 31.56
N PHE A 429 12.55 16.68 30.86
CA PHE A 429 12.83 18.11 30.69
C PHE A 429 12.57 18.90 31.98
N GLU A 430 11.47 18.60 32.68
CA GLU A 430 11.13 19.19 33.99
C GLU A 430 12.15 18.81 35.09
N GLU A 431 12.63 17.56 35.09
CA GLU A 431 13.66 17.05 36.00
C GLU A 431 15.11 17.34 35.54
N ILE A 432 15.29 17.93 34.34
CA ILE A 432 16.59 18.16 33.67
C ILE A 432 17.46 16.89 33.60
N SER A 433 16.83 15.73 33.38
CA SER A 433 17.45 14.41 33.39
C SER A 433 17.64 13.84 31.99
N ASN A 434 18.88 13.52 31.61
CA ASN A 434 19.18 12.98 30.27
C ASN A 434 19.03 11.44 30.15
N GLN A 435 18.67 10.75 31.23
CA GLN A 435 18.67 9.28 31.29
C GLN A 435 17.48 8.67 30.54
N GLY A 436 17.73 7.65 29.71
CA GLY A 436 16.69 6.94 28.95
C GLY A 436 16.12 7.68 27.73
N LEU A 437 16.46 8.96 27.52
CA LEU A 437 16.02 9.74 26.35
C LEU A 437 16.44 9.09 25.02
N ALA A 438 17.64 8.50 24.97
CA ALA A 438 18.16 7.86 23.76
C ALA A 438 17.31 6.65 23.33
N GLU A 439 16.88 5.83 24.29
CA GLU A 439 15.95 4.71 24.09
C GLU A 439 14.55 5.22 23.76
N ALA A 440 14.01 6.18 24.53
CA ALA A 440 12.65 6.71 24.33
C ALA A 440 12.46 7.28 22.91
N LEU A 441 13.42 8.08 22.44
CA LEU A 441 13.40 8.66 21.10
C LEU A 441 13.61 7.61 20.00
N ARG A 442 14.43 6.58 20.23
CA ARG A 442 14.59 5.45 19.28
C ARG A 442 13.26 4.69 19.13
N VAL A 443 12.57 4.42 20.24
CA VAL A 443 11.26 3.76 20.24
C VAL A 443 10.22 4.61 19.50
N LEU A 444 10.15 5.92 19.74
CA LEU A 444 9.24 6.82 19.00
C LEU A 444 9.50 6.81 17.49
N VAL A 445 10.76 6.83 17.06
CA VAL A 445 11.14 6.74 15.64
C VAL A 445 10.83 5.37 15.04
N PHE A 446 10.97 4.27 15.79
CA PHE A 446 10.55 2.95 15.34
C PHE A 446 9.03 2.82 15.19
N ILE A 447 8.25 3.32 16.15
CA ILE A 447 6.78 3.22 16.16
C ILE A 447 6.15 4.09 15.07
N ARG A 448 6.67 5.32 14.87
CA ARG A 448 6.11 6.38 14.01
C ARG A 448 4.70 6.83 14.45
N ILE A 449 4.66 7.91 15.24
CA ILE A 449 3.41 8.47 15.76
C ILE A 449 2.47 8.87 14.59
N PRO A 450 1.21 8.39 14.53
CA PRO A 450 0.23 8.87 13.57
C PRO A 450 -0.06 10.37 13.77
N LEU A 451 -0.21 11.14 12.68
CA LEU A 451 -0.45 12.59 12.76
C LEU A 451 -1.75 12.94 13.52
N ALA A 452 -2.75 12.05 13.51
CA ALA A 452 -3.98 12.20 14.29
C ALA A 452 -3.72 12.12 15.80
N GLU A 453 -2.87 11.20 16.26
CA GLU A 453 -2.45 11.06 17.65
C GLU A 453 -1.52 12.20 18.08
N ALA A 454 -0.52 12.53 17.26
CA ALA A 454 0.39 13.65 17.53
C ALA A 454 -0.37 14.98 17.72
N LYS A 455 -1.46 15.19 16.98
CA LYS A 455 -2.35 16.35 17.15
C LYS A 455 -3.08 16.32 18.50
N ILE A 456 -3.57 15.16 18.95
CA ILE A 456 -4.21 15.01 20.26
C ILE A 456 -3.20 15.30 21.37
N PHE A 457 -1.98 14.76 21.30
CA PHE A 457 -0.96 14.99 22.33
C PHE A 457 -0.54 16.47 22.44
N LEU A 458 -0.53 17.23 21.34
CA LEU A 458 -0.33 18.69 21.38
C LEU A 458 -1.52 19.47 21.98
N GLN A 459 -2.72 18.90 22.02
CA GLN A 459 -3.86 19.49 22.72
C GLN A 459 -3.86 19.15 24.21
N GLU A 460 -3.25 18.03 24.61
CA GLU A 460 -3.13 17.60 26.02
C GLU A 460 -1.92 18.23 26.74
N TYR A 461 -0.77 18.30 26.08
CA TYR A 461 0.50 18.76 26.67
C TYR A 461 0.96 20.14 26.14
N ASN A 462 0.12 20.82 25.35
CA ASN A 462 0.40 22.12 24.73
C ASN A 462 1.78 22.17 24.04
N ASP A 463 2.61 23.12 24.45
CA ASP A 463 3.94 23.42 23.94
C ASP A 463 5.06 22.62 24.62
N GLN A 464 4.80 21.96 25.75
CA GLN A 464 5.83 21.26 26.53
C GLN A 464 6.50 20.12 25.76
N ILE A 465 5.78 19.46 24.83
CA ILE A 465 6.38 18.46 23.93
C ILE A 465 7.40 19.11 22.97
N ILE A 466 7.12 20.32 22.48
CA ILE A 466 8.04 21.05 21.60
C ILE A 466 9.23 21.56 22.40
N LYS A 467 9.00 22.13 23.60
CA LYS A 467 10.05 22.63 24.51
C LYS A 467 11.03 21.54 24.92
N SER A 468 10.52 20.40 25.41
CA SER A 468 11.33 19.23 25.76
C SER A 468 12.12 18.67 24.56
N LEU A 469 11.50 18.51 23.38
CA LEU A 469 12.21 18.04 22.18
C LEU A 469 13.28 19.02 21.68
N ILE A 470 13.09 20.33 21.86
CA ILE A 470 14.10 21.36 21.57
C ILE A 470 15.24 21.33 22.59
N TRP A 471 14.94 21.18 23.89
CA TRP A 471 15.94 21.03 24.96
C TRP A 471 16.86 19.81 24.75
N VAL A 472 16.35 18.69 24.23
CA VAL A 472 17.17 17.53 23.82
C VAL A 472 18.22 17.90 22.76
N LEU A 473 17.98 18.90 21.90
CA LEU A 473 18.98 19.36 20.93
C LEU A 473 20.13 20.13 21.60
N GLY A 474 19.90 20.70 22.80
CA GLY A 474 20.94 21.32 23.63
C GLY A 474 21.79 20.29 24.36
N CYS A 475 21.17 19.22 24.88
CA CYS A 475 21.82 18.19 25.69
C CYS A 475 23.00 17.48 24.99
N GLU A 476 23.98 17.01 25.76
CA GLU A 476 25.05 16.13 25.29
C GLU A 476 24.66 14.65 25.40
N PHE A 477 25.07 13.84 24.42
CA PHE A 477 24.83 12.39 24.40
C PHE A 477 25.99 11.63 23.75
N LYS A 478 26.14 10.36 24.09
CA LYS A 478 27.03 9.41 23.40
C LYS A 478 26.21 8.20 22.95
N PRO A 479 25.91 8.02 21.64
CA PRO A 479 26.31 8.82 20.47
C PRO A 479 25.37 10.01 20.16
N GLN A 480 25.91 11.23 20.10
CA GLN A 480 25.15 12.47 19.86
C GLN A 480 24.31 12.47 18.57
N VAL A 481 24.95 12.14 17.44
CA VAL A 481 24.36 12.29 16.08
C VAL A 481 23.03 11.55 15.94
N MET A 482 22.96 10.35 16.54
CA MET A 482 21.77 9.50 16.52
C MET A 482 20.64 10.07 17.39
N VAL A 483 20.93 10.45 18.65
CA VAL A 483 19.91 10.95 19.58
C VAL A 483 19.33 12.28 19.08
N LYS A 484 20.17 13.22 18.64
CA LYS A 484 19.69 14.50 18.08
C LYS A 484 18.93 14.30 16.77
N SER A 485 19.33 13.34 15.91
CA SER A 485 18.52 12.97 14.73
C SER A 485 17.12 12.46 15.10
N HIS A 486 17.00 11.61 16.12
CA HIS A 486 15.71 11.09 16.56
C HIS A 486 14.83 12.19 17.20
N ALA A 487 15.43 13.12 17.96
CA ALA A 487 14.74 14.28 18.51
C ALA A 487 14.17 15.18 17.40
N VAL A 488 14.97 15.53 16.38
CA VAL A 488 14.48 16.33 15.23
C VAL A 488 13.40 15.59 14.43
N LEU A 489 13.48 14.26 14.30
CA LEU A 489 12.45 13.45 13.63
C LEU A 489 11.11 13.41 14.41
N ALA A 490 11.17 13.29 15.74
CA ALA A 490 10.00 13.43 16.59
C ALA A 490 9.42 14.85 16.49
N LEU A 491 10.26 15.88 16.66
CA LEU A 491 9.87 17.29 16.57
C LEU A 491 9.19 17.63 15.25
N LYS A 492 9.77 17.21 14.12
CA LYS A 492 9.18 17.40 12.78
C LYS A 492 7.81 16.72 12.66
N THR A 493 7.58 15.59 13.33
CA THR A 493 6.27 14.91 13.36
C THR A 493 5.25 15.72 14.18
N MET A 494 5.65 16.30 15.31
CA MET A 494 4.79 17.17 16.12
C MET A 494 4.47 18.48 15.39
N ILE A 495 5.47 19.17 14.83
CA ILE A 495 5.30 20.40 14.04
C ILE A 495 4.39 20.17 12.82
N GLN A 496 4.45 18.99 12.19
CA GLN A 496 3.57 18.60 11.08
C GLN A 496 2.11 18.29 11.54
N ALA A 497 1.87 18.02 12.82
CA ALA A 497 0.55 17.77 13.39
C ALA A 497 -0.08 19.00 14.10
N ALA A 498 0.71 20.05 14.33
CA ALA A 498 0.30 21.26 15.02
C ALA A 498 -0.75 22.09 14.24
N SER A 499 -1.55 22.87 14.96
CA SER A 499 -2.51 23.81 14.36
C SER A 499 -1.83 25.11 13.91
N SER A 500 -2.43 25.83 12.97
CA SER A 500 -1.93 27.13 12.50
C SER A 500 -1.72 28.14 13.64
N GLY A 501 -2.69 28.25 14.54
CA GLY A 501 -2.60 29.12 15.73
C GLY A 501 -1.61 28.65 16.81
N PHE A 502 -1.13 27.40 16.75
CA PHE A 502 0.02 26.96 17.54
C PHE A 502 1.33 27.37 16.85
N LEU A 503 1.43 27.12 15.55
CA LEU A 503 2.64 27.41 14.75
C LEU A 503 2.95 28.91 14.65
N GLU A 504 1.94 29.77 14.75
CA GLU A 504 2.08 31.23 14.87
C GLU A 504 2.70 31.69 16.20
N ARG A 505 2.71 30.82 17.23
CA ARG A 505 3.18 31.10 18.59
C ARG A 505 4.44 30.32 18.97
N LEU A 506 5.22 29.86 17.98
CA LEU A 506 6.54 29.27 18.23
C LEU A 506 7.48 30.29 18.88
N GLU A 507 8.20 29.85 19.92
CA GLU A 507 9.12 30.68 20.70
C GLU A 507 10.51 30.76 20.06
N PRO A 508 11.32 31.82 20.31
CA PRO A 508 12.66 31.98 19.75
C PRO A 508 13.59 30.75 19.88
N PRO A 509 13.65 30.03 21.02
CA PRO A 509 14.52 28.86 21.17
C PRO A 509 14.27 27.73 20.17
N PHE A 510 13.06 27.62 19.60
CA PHE A 510 12.79 26.68 18.51
C PHE A 510 13.61 27.02 17.25
N PHE A 511 13.67 28.31 16.89
CA PHE A 511 14.38 28.78 15.71
C PHE A 511 15.90 28.79 15.93
N GLU A 512 16.34 29.24 17.10
CA GLU A 512 17.76 29.22 17.52
C GLU A 512 18.34 27.81 17.47
N MET A 513 17.71 26.84 18.15
CA MET A 513 18.25 25.47 18.24
C MET A 513 18.21 24.73 16.91
N ILE A 514 17.17 24.92 16.09
CA ILE A 514 17.11 24.28 14.77
C ILE A 514 18.08 24.93 13.79
N THR A 515 18.28 26.25 13.87
CA THR A 515 19.33 26.93 13.09
C THR A 515 20.74 26.51 13.56
N GLY A 516 20.94 26.26 14.85
CA GLY A 516 22.16 25.66 15.38
C GLY A 516 22.46 24.28 14.79
N VAL A 517 21.43 23.43 14.62
CA VAL A 517 21.55 22.14 13.93
C VAL A 517 21.93 22.31 12.45
N LEU A 518 21.41 23.33 11.74
CA LEU A 518 21.84 23.62 10.36
C LEU A 518 23.30 24.07 10.30
N LYS A 519 23.71 24.97 11.20
CA LYS A 519 25.08 25.53 11.29
C LYS A 519 26.14 24.46 11.61
N GLN A 520 25.76 23.38 12.30
CA GLN A 520 26.67 22.29 12.69
C GLN A 520 26.26 20.97 12.02
N THR A 521 26.64 20.80 10.75
CA THR A 521 26.25 19.67 9.88
C THR A 521 26.59 18.27 10.42
N THR A 522 27.56 18.16 11.34
CA THR A 522 27.94 16.91 12.01
C THR A 522 27.05 16.53 13.20
N THR A 523 26.15 17.40 13.66
CA THR A 523 25.30 17.15 14.85
C THR A 523 24.15 16.18 14.61
N VAL A 524 23.75 15.99 13.35
CA VAL A 524 22.64 15.12 12.94
C VAL A 524 22.98 14.37 11.65
N SER A 525 22.30 13.25 11.43
CA SER A 525 22.32 12.53 10.16
C SER A 525 21.62 13.33 9.06
N GLN A 526 21.86 13.01 7.79
CA GLN A 526 21.17 13.62 6.64
C GLN A 526 19.64 13.52 6.73
N GLN A 527 19.11 12.45 7.33
CA GLN A 527 17.67 12.31 7.61
C GLN A 527 17.20 13.30 8.69
N GLY A 528 18.02 13.56 9.72
CA GLY A 528 17.78 14.60 10.72
C GLY A 528 17.86 16.01 10.11
N MET A 529 18.86 16.29 9.27
CA MET A 529 19.02 17.56 8.56
C MET A 529 17.80 17.89 7.69
N ASN A 530 17.36 16.94 6.86
CA ASN A 530 16.14 17.08 6.07
C ASN A 530 14.88 17.23 6.96
N ALA A 531 14.84 16.63 8.15
CA ALA A 531 13.74 16.81 9.10
C ALA A 531 13.74 18.21 9.76
N ALA A 532 14.90 18.78 10.08
CA ALA A 532 15.05 20.15 10.58
C ALA A 532 14.54 21.16 9.53
N LEU A 533 15.00 21.02 8.28
CA LEU A 533 14.56 21.85 7.16
C LEU A 533 13.05 21.70 6.89
N HIS A 534 12.49 20.49 6.98
CA HIS A 534 11.04 20.31 6.91
C HIS A 534 10.28 21.02 8.04
N ALA A 535 10.79 21.03 9.28
CA ALA A 535 10.16 21.71 10.40
C ALA A 535 10.19 23.24 10.24
N LEU A 536 11.32 23.81 9.80
CA LEU A 536 11.43 25.23 9.45
C LEU A 536 10.50 25.61 8.29
N LEU A 537 10.48 24.82 7.20
CA LEU A 537 9.62 25.09 6.05
C LEU A 537 8.12 25.05 6.42
N ILE A 538 7.72 24.19 7.35
CA ILE A 538 6.36 24.20 7.91
C ILE A 538 6.12 25.51 8.69
N ALA A 539 7.10 26.01 9.45
CA ALA A 539 6.98 27.23 10.26
C ALA A 539 7.11 28.55 9.46
N CYS A 540 7.66 28.54 8.23
CA CYS A 540 7.87 29.72 7.38
C CYS A 540 6.64 30.58 6.98
N PRO A 541 5.38 30.08 6.91
CA PRO A 541 4.24 30.88 6.43
C PRO A 541 3.88 32.08 7.31
N TRP A 542 4.16 32.03 8.62
CA TRP A 542 3.81 33.12 9.55
C TRP A 542 4.86 34.23 9.56
N GLY A 543 4.40 35.49 9.61
CA GLY A 543 5.27 36.67 9.55
C GLY A 543 6.25 36.76 10.71
N ARG A 544 5.75 36.55 11.94
CA ARG A 544 6.55 36.47 13.16
C ARG A 544 7.69 35.45 13.03
N ASN A 545 7.38 34.24 12.60
CA ASN A 545 8.35 33.15 12.49
C ASN A 545 9.49 33.47 11.52
N ARG A 546 9.20 34.15 10.39
CA ARG A 546 10.25 34.59 9.46
C ARG A 546 11.22 35.57 10.11
N LEU A 547 10.73 36.50 10.93
CA LEU A 547 11.58 37.42 11.67
C LEU A 547 12.48 36.66 12.65
N MET A 548 11.92 35.77 13.48
CA MET A 548 12.69 34.94 14.42
C MET A 548 13.76 34.08 13.71
N MET A 549 13.47 33.59 12.50
CA MET A 549 14.43 32.83 11.69
C MET A 549 15.58 33.69 11.16
N VAL A 550 15.30 34.92 10.73
CA VAL A 550 16.35 35.89 10.32
C VAL A 550 17.19 36.29 11.53
N GLU A 551 16.56 36.59 12.67
CA GLU A 551 17.25 36.95 13.92
C GLU A 551 18.15 35.80 14.44
N SER A 552 17.75 34.53 14.27
CA SER A 552 18.62 33.38 14.59
C SER A 552 19.75 33.14 13.57
N GLY A 553 19.84 33.97 12.52
CA GLY A 553 20.81 33.87 11.42
C GLY A 553 20.60 32.64 10.55
N ALA A 554 19.35 32.36 10.18
CA ALA A 554 19.01 31.20 9.36
C ALA A 554 19.34 31.41 7.87
N VAL A 555 19.34 32.63 7.33
CA VAL A 555 19.62 32.83 5.90
C VAL A 555 21.07 32.48 5.59
N SER A 556 22.03 32.99 6.38
CA SER A 556 23.45 32.60 6.28
C SER A 556 23.63 31.08 6.46
N ALA A 557 23.01 30.49 7.49
CA ALA A 557 23.11 29.05 7.74
C ALA A 557 22.62 28.19 6.56
N LEU A 558 21.53 28.61 5.91
CA LEU A 558 20.95 27.93 4.75
C LEU A 558 21.84 28.06 3.50
N ILE A 559 22.49 29.21 3.31
CA ILE A 559 23.41 29.42 2.19
C ILE A 559 24.67 28.57 2.36
N GLU A 560 25.30 28.58 3.53
CA GLU A 560 26.49 27.75 3.82
C GLU A 560 26.19 26.24 3.73
N LEU A 561 25.04 25.80 4.26
CA LEU A 561 24.59 24.41 4.13
C LEU A 561 24.43 23.98 2.66
N GLU A 562 23.94 24.88 1.81
CA GLU A 562 23.72 24.64 0.38
C GLU A 562 24.98 24.79 -0.48
N LEU A 563 26.03 25.49 0.01
CA LEU A 563 27.37 25.47 -0.59
C LEU A 563 28.04 24.10 -0.42
N GLY A 564 27.87 23.46 0.74
CA GLY A 564 28.48 22.15 1.06
C GLY A 564 27.74 20.92 0.50
N ILE A 565 26.41 20.99 0.31
CA ILE A 565 25.56 19.81 0.03
C ILE A 565 25.23 19.65 -1.47
N GLN A 566 24.94 18.40 -1.87
CA GLN A 566 24.50 18.03 -3.23
C GLN A 566 23.21 17.17 -3.28
N GLU A 567 22.53 16.91 -2.15
CA GLU A 567 21.24 16.19 -2.16
C GLU A 567 20.12 17.11 -2.67
N LYS A 568 19.55 16.78 -3.84
CA LYS A 568 18.46 17.55 -4.48
C LYS A 568 17.31 17.92 -3.54
N ARG A 569 16.87 16.99 -2.69
CA ARG A 569 15.78 17.20 -1.72
C ARG A 569 16.12 18.27 -0.69
N THR A 570 17.36 18.27 -0.20
CA THR A 570 17.83 19.28 0.75
C THR A 570 17.80 20.67 0.11
N THR A 571 18.29 20.78 -1.14
CA THR A 571 18.24 22.02 -1.91
C THR A 571 16.81 22.51 -2.19
N GLU A 572 15.85 21.62 -2.48
CA GLU A 572 14.43 21.99 -2.61
C GLU A 572 13.87 22.60 -1.33
N LEU A 573 14.21 22.04 -0.17
CA LEU A 573 13.78 22.57 1.14
C LEU A 573 14.47 23.90 1.46
N ILE A 574 15.77 24.01 1.20
CA ILE A 574 16.54 25.24 1.42
C ILE A 574 16.02 26.39 0.56
N LEU A 575 15.85 26.18 -0.75
CA LEU A 575 15.25 27.18 -1.65
C LEU A 575 13.79 27.49 -1.29
N GLY A 576 13.05 26.50 -0.77
CA GLY A 576 11.73 26.69 -0.17
C GLY A 576 11.73 27.68 0.98
N ILE A 577 12.64 27.51 1.95
CA ILE A 577 12.79 28.39 3.11
C ILE A 577 13.32 29.77 2.70
N LEU A 578 14.40 29.82 1.92
CA LEU A 578 15.01 31.07 1.45
C LEU A 578 14.00 31.94 0.67
N PHE A 579 13.13 31.35 -0.14
CA PHE A 579 12.01 32.04 -0.77
C PHE A 579 11.09 32.73 0.24
N HIS A 580 10.67 32.01 1.28
CA HIS A 580 9.82 32.60 2.33
C HIS A 580 10.55 33.70 3.11
N LEU A 581 11.82 33.53 3.46
CA LEU A 581 12.61 34.56 4.15
C LEU A 581 12.81 35.81 3.27
N CYS A 582 13.04 35.65 1.96
CA CYS A 582 13.13 36.78 1.01
C CYS A 582 11.81 37.56 0.84
N CYS A 583 10.69 37.13 1.41
CA CYS A 583 9.47 37.93 1.43
C CYS A 583 9.54 39.10 2.42
N CYS A 584 10.23 38.99 3.57
CA CYS A 584 10.47 40.13 4.46
C CYS A 584 11.69 40.96 4.01
N ALA A 585 11.81 42.20 4.50
CA ALA A 585 12.91 43.09 4.13
C ALA A 585 14.24 42.60 4.73
N ASP A 586 14.19 42.19 5.99
CA ASP A 586 15.31 41.77 6.83
C ASP A 586 15.96 40.50 6.26
N GLY A 587 15.15 39.53 5.83
CA GLY A 587 15.63 38.32 5.16
C GLY A 587 16.23 38.57 3.77
N ARG A 588 15.85 39.64 3.07
CA ARG A 588 16.56 40.08 1.85
C ARG A 588 17.88 40.79 2.18
N ALA A 589 17.93 41.55 3.27
CA ALA A 589 19.15 42.22 3.73
C ALA A 589 20.21 41.20 4.20
N GLU A 590 19.82 40.18 4.99
CA GLU A 590 20.73 39.07 5.36
C GLU A 590 21.16 38.27 4.13
N PHE A 591 20.25 38.00 3.19
CA PHE A 591 20.58 37.28 1.94
C PHE A 591 21.60 38.03 1.08
N LEU A 592 21.47 39.35 0.96
CA LEU A 592 22.38 40.20 0.16
C LEU A 592 23.68 40.57 0.88
N SER A 593 23.72 40.55 2.22
CA SER A 593 24.99 40.71 2.94
C SER A 593 25.90 39.48 2.82
N HIS A 594 25.33 38.34 2.42
CA HIS A 594 26.01 37.06 2.34
C HIS A 594 26.48 36.76 0.91
N LYS A 595 27.79 36.90 0.64
CA LYS A 595 28.43 36.70 -0.70
C LYS A 595 28.16 35.36 -1.41
N GLY A 596 27.61 34.38 -0.71
CA GLY A 596 27.16 33.11 -1.30
C GLY A 596 25.72 33.11 -1.83
N GLY A 597 24.91 34.12 -1.50
CA GLY A 597 23.45 34.10 -1.65
C GLY A 597 22.98 33.99 -3.11
N LEU A 598 23.28 35.02 -3.92
CA LEU A 598 22.93 34.99 -5.35
C LEU A 598 23.64 33.85 -6.08
N ALA A 599 24.91 33.61 -5.75
CA ALA A 599 25.70 32.51 -6.30
C ALA A 599 25.05 31.14 -6.09
N VAL A 600 24.56 30.83 -4.88
CA VAL A 600 23.83 29.59 -4.57
C VAL A 600 22.57 29.47 -5.41
N VAL A 601 21.69 30.49 -5.37
CA VAL A 601 20.38 30.44 -6.02
C VAL A 601 20.54 30.27 -7.54
N THR A 602 21.37 31.08 -8.17
CA THR A 602 21.63 31.02 -9.62
C THR A 602 22.29 29.71 -10.06
N LYS A 603 23.22 29.16 -9.26
CA LYS A 603 23.95 27.93 -9.58
C LYS A 603 23.05 26.69 -9.64
N ARG A 604 21.90 26.67 -8.94
CA ARG A 604 20.97 25.52 -8.83
C ARG A 604 19.85 25.48 -9.85
N ILE A 605 19.52 26.62 -10.48
CA ILE A 605 18.52 26.70 -11.57
C ILE A 605 18.85 25.67 -12.67
N MET A 606 17.84 24.95 -13.16
CA MET A 606 17.93 23.89 -14.17
C MET A 606 18.91 22.75 -13.80
N LYS A 607 19.22 22.54 -12.52
CA LYS A 607 20.06 21.41 -12.05
C LYS A 607 19.38 20.52 -11.01
N VAL A 608 18.42 21.07 -10.25
CA VAL A 608 17.78 20.37 -9.14
C VAL A 608 16.45 19.77 -9.58
N SER A 609 15.39 20.57 -9.68
CA SER A 609 14.03 20.18 -10.08
C SER A 609 13.20 21.40 -10.50
N PRO A 610 12.04 21.23 -11.16
CA PRO A 610 11.16 22.35 -11.51
C PRO A 610 10.67 23.15 -10.30
N THR A 611 10.54 22.52 -9.12
CA THR A 611 10.14 23.20 -7.87
C THR A 611 11.27 24.05 -7.30
N ALA A 612 12.51 23.59 -7.41
CA ALA A 612 13.69 24.39 -7.07
C ALA A 612 13.85 25.58 -8.04
N ASP A 613 13.61 25.37 -9.33
CA ASP A 613 13.69 26.41 -10.36
C ASP A 613 12.61 27.50 -10.15
N ASP A 614 11.38 27.09 -9.80
CA ASP A 614 10.31 28.00 -9.38
C ASP A 614 10.75 28.86 -8.18
N ARG A 615 11.17 28.24 -7.08
CA ARG A 615 11.64 28.96 -5.88
C ARG A 615 12.83 29.87 -6.16
N ALA A 616 13.80 29.43 -6.95
CA ALA A 616 14.97 30.22 -7.29
C ALA A 616 14.63 31.49 -8.11
N VAL A 617 13.83 31.37 -9.18
CA VAL A 617 13.40 32.53 -9.97
C VAL A 617 12.47 33.45 -9.17
N PHE A 618 11.67 32.91 -8.23
CA PHE A 618 10.90 33.73 -7.29
C PHE A 618 11.77 34.49 -6.29
N ILE A 619 12.84 33.89 -5.74
CA ILE A 619 13.85 34.60 -4.91
C ILE A 619 14.46 35.74 -5.73
N LEU A 620 14.99 35.44 -6.92
CA LEU A 620 15.61 36.45 -7.79
C LEU A 620 14.63 37.59 -8.15
N SER A 621 13.35 37.28 -8.35
CA SER A 621 12.30 38.28 -8.59
C SER A 621 11.92 39.12 -7.36
N LEU A 622 12.12 38.62 -6.13
CA LEU A 622 11.94 39.38 -4.90
C LEU A 622 13.15 40.29 -4.65
N ILE A 623 14.36 39.76 -4.86
CA ILE A 623 15.60 40.52 -4.79
C ILE A 623 15.59 41.64 -5.84
N SER A 624 15.44 41.33 -7.13
CA SER A 624 15.48 42.34 -8.20
C SER A 624 14.38 43.40 -8.11
N LYS A 625 13.29 43.17 -7.37
CA LYS A 625 12.25 44.18 -7.15
C LYS A 625 12.60 45.17 -6.02
N PHE A 626 13.47 44.78 -5.09
CA PHE A 626 13.72 45.52 -3.85
C PHE A 626 15.22 45.80 -3.57
N VAL A 627 16.13 45.43 -4.48
CA VAL A 627 17.51 45.95 -4.51
C VAL A 627 17.46 47.44 -4.81
N ALA A 628 17.92 48.24 -3.85
CA ALA A 628 17.94 49.70 -3.94
C ALA A 628 19.32 50.26 -4.36
N THR A 629 20.31 49.40 -4.57
CA THR A 629 21.72 49.76 -4.81
C THR A 629 22.34 48.88 -5.90
N ASN A 630 23.13 49.47 -6.78
CA ASN A 630 23.71 48.78 -7.94
C ASN A 630 24.47 47.48 -7.61
N PRO A 631 25.27 47.35 -6.52
CA PRO A 631 26.08 46.15 -6.29
C PRO A 631 25.32 44.83 -6.27
N GLY A 632 24.05 44.81 -5.84
CA GLY A 632 23.23 43.60 -5.90
C GLY A 632 22.81 43.19 -7.32
N LEU A 633 22.78 44.13 -8.26
CA LEU A 633 22.60 43.87 -9.69
C LEU A 633 23.94 43.49 -10.34
N GLU A 634 25.04 44.14 -9.94
CA GLU A 634 26.39 43.82 -10.40
C GLU A 634 26.76 42.36 -10.04
N GLU A 635 26.55 41.94 -8.78
CA GLU A 635 26.72 40.53 -8.34
C GLU A 635 25.81 39.57 -9.13
N MET A 636 24.56 39.96 -9.43
CA MET A 636 23.67 39.14 -10.28
C MET A 636 24.28 38.86 -11.66
N VAL A 637 25.03 39.80 -12.25
CA VAL A 637 25.75 39.57 -13.50
C VAL A 637 26.98 38.69 -13.28
N GLU A 638 27.81 38.99 -12.28
CA GLU A 638 29.04 38.24 -11.98
C GLU A 638 28.79 36.74 -11.73
N VAL A 639 27.74 36.39 -10.99
CA VAL A 639 27.37 34.97 -10.74
C VAL A 639 26.63 34.31 -11.92
N GLY A 640 26.47 35.01 -13.05
CA GLY A 640 25.88 34.50 -14.29
C GLY A 640 24.34 34.45 -14.32
N THR A 641 23.66 35.22 -13.46
CA THR A 641 22.19 35.15 -13.31
C THR A 641 21.45 35.52 -14.59
N VAL A 642 21.90 36.57 -15.28
CA VAL A 642 21.30 37.02 -16.54
C VAL A 642 21.34 35.91 -17.59
N THR A 643 22.52 35.33 -17.84
CA THR A 643 22.70 34.18 -18.74
C THR A 643 21.80 33.01 -18.36
N LYS A 644 21.65 32.75 -17.05
CA LYS A 644 20.86 31.64 -16.54
C LYS A 644 19.35 31.83 -16.74
N LEU A 645 18.85 33.06 -16.61
CA LEU A 645 17.47 33.42 -16.92
C LEU A 645 17.20 33.35 -18.43
N CYS A 646 18.12 33.83 -19.27
CA CYS A 646 18.02 33.71 -20.73
C CYS A 646 17.94 32.23 -21.19
N MET A 647 18.77 31.35 -20.62
CA MET A 647 18.68 29.90 -20.86
C MET A 647 17.33 29.32 -20.42
N LEU A 648 16.79 29.74 -19.27
CA LEU A 648 15.52 29.24 -18.74
C LEU A 648 14.30 29.64 -19.61
N LEU A 649 14.39 30.76 -20.34
CA LEU A 649 13.42 31.15 -21.36
C LEU A 649 13.46 30.23 -22.60
N GLN A 650 14.64 29.72 -22.98
CA GLN A 650 14.85 28.85 -24.14
C GLN A 650 14.40 27.39 -23.90
N VAL A 651 14.28 26.94 -22.65
CA VAL A 651 13.83 25.58 -22.32
C VAL A 651 12.32 25.44 -22.51
N ASP A 652 11.87 24.57 -23.41
CA ASP A 652 10.44 24.38 -23.74
C ASP A 652 9.59 23.84 -22.60
N SER A 653 10.16 23.01 -21.72
CA SER A 653 9.47 22.44 -20.56
C SER A 653 9.29 23.42 -19.39
N THR A 654 9.87 24.63 -19.45
CA THR A 654 9.70 25.66 -18.43
C THR A 654 8.29 26.25 -18.45
N ALA A 655 7.62 26.26 -17.30
CA ALA A 655 6.24 26.74 -17.18
C ALA A 655 6.07 28.22 -17.65
N PRO A 656 4.98 28.57 -18.38
CA PRO A 656 4.82 29.90 -18.96
C PRO A 656 4.84 31.07 -17.95
N TYR A 657 4.29 30.89 -16.74
CA TYR A 657 4.35 31.91 -15.69
C TYR A 657 5.79 32.17 -15.22
N LEU A 658 6.64 31.13 -15.23
CA LEU A 658 8.03 31.21 -14.81
C LEU A 658 8.89 31.89 -15.88
N LYS A 659 8.62 31.61 -17.17
CA LYS A 659 9.19 32.38 -18.28
C LYS A 659 8.78 33.86 -18.20
N SER A 660 7.50 34.16 -17.98
CA SER A 660 7.01 35.53 -17.82
C SER A 660 7.73 36.27 -16.67
N LYS A 661 7.90 35.63 -15.51
CA LYS A 661 8.63 36.21 -14.37
C LYS A 661 10.12 36.41 -14.66
N ALA A 662 10.80 35.43 -15.27
CA ALA A 662 12.21 35.57 -15.68
C ALA A 662 12.41 36.74 -16.67
N MET A 663 11.52 36.86 -17.66
CA MET A 663 11.49 37.98 -18.61
C MET A 663 11.22 39.32 -17.91
N GLY A 664 10.40 39.34 -16.85
CA GLY A 664 10.19 40.52 -15.99
C GLY A 664 11.49 41.00 -15.33
N ILE A 665 12.25 40.09 -14.70
CA ILE A 665 13.56 40.42 -14.08
C ILE A 665 14.52 41.03 -15.11
N LEU A 666 14.61 40.41 -16.29
CA LEU A 666 15.48 40.88 -17.37
C LEU A 666 15.07 42.27 -17.88
N ARG A 667 13.76 42.53 -18.05
CA ARG A 667 13.25 43.82 -18.54
C ARG A 667 13.42 44.95 -17.52
N SER A 668 13.19 44.72 -16.23
CA SER A 668 13.20 45.77 -15.20
C SER A 668 14.53 46.50 -15.02
N HIS A 669 15.65 45.87 -15.39
CA HIS A 669 17.02 46.40 -15.18
C HIS A 669 17.86 46.42 -16.46
N THR A 670 17.19 46.52 -17.63
CA THR A 670 17.82 46.39 -18.96
C THR A 670 19.06 47.28 -19.13
N ASP A 671 19.04 48.51 -18.62
CA ASP A 671 20.13 49.48 -18.77
C ASP A 671 21.30 49.28 -17.82
N GLU A 672 21.11 48.56 -16.72
CA GLU A 672 22.20 48.07 -15.87
C GLU A 672 22.87 46.84 -16.51
N TRP A 673 22.08 45.90 -17.02
CA TRP A 673 22.58 44.72 -17.74
C TRP A 673 23.46 45.10 -18.96
N ARG A 674 23.10 46.17 -19.66
CA ARG A 674 23.85 46.70 -20.83
C ARG A 674 25.27 47.19 -20.52
N LYS A 675 25.61 47.46 -19.26
CA LYS A 675 26.95 47.95 -18.87
C LYS A 675 28.02 46.86 -18.92
N PHE A 676 27.61 45.58 -18.95
CA PHE A 676 28.50 44.44 -18.86
C PHE A 676 28.79 43.81 -20.23
N PRO A 677 30.05 43.81 -20.72
CA PRO A 677 30.38 43.36 -22.07
C PRO A 677 30.18 41.85 -22.30
N CYS A 678 30.00 41.06 -21.24
CA CYS A 678 29.64 39.65 -21.33
C CYS A 678 28.16 39.40 -21.67
N ILE A 679 27.30 40.42 -21.63
CA ILE A 679 25.89 40.36 -22.03
C ILE A 679 25.80 40.85 -23.50
N ASP A 680 26.41 40.08 -24.40
CA ASP A 680 26.53 40.44 -25.81
C ASP A 680 25.18 40.45 -26.56
N LYS A 681 25.19 41.04 -27.77
CA LYS A 681 24.06 41.54 -28.58
C LYS A 681 22.96 40.52 -28.94
N THR A 682 23.10 39.26 -28.55
CA THR A 682 22.05 38.23 -28.66
C THR A 682 20.86 38.46 -27.74
N PHE A 683 20.92 39.37 -26.77
CA PHE A 683 19.79 39.77 -25.91
C PHE A 683 18.52 40.15 -26.73
N HIS A 684 18.71 40.72 -27.93
CA HIS A 684 17.62 41.07 -28.86
C HIS A 684 16.92 39.87 -29.52
N LYS A 685 17.48 38.65 -29.46
CA LYS A 685 16.86 37.42 -30.00
C LYS A 685 15.93 36.70 -29.02
N VAL A 686 15.70 37.29 -27.84
CA VAL A 686 14.83 36.76 -26.77
C VAL A 686 13.62 37.67 -26.51
N TYR A 687 13.44 38.71 -27.34
CA TYR A 687 12.32 39.64 -27.32
C TYR A 687 11.19 39.23 -28.27
#